data_AF-A0A929E6Y0-F1
#
_entry.id   AF-A0A929E6Y0-F1
#
_cell.length_a   1.000
_cell.length_b   1.000
_cell.length_c   1.000
_cell.angle_alpha   90.00
_cell.angle_beta   90.00
_cell.angle_gamma   90.00
#
_symmetry.space_group_name_H-M   'P 1'
#
loop_
_entity.id
_entity.type
_entity.pdbx_description
1 polymer ?
#
loop_
_entity_poly.entity_id
_entity_poly.type
_entity_poly.pdbx_seq_one_letter_code
_entity_poly.pdbx_strand_id
1 'polypeptide(L)'
;MSKYIATRAIRGANSLVTEAELMLRRAIEEKGPDTLVEFPNTAYFLPTIYAMTALKVETLSQLGEPLNHARALLHPVPSKNHWTPYLGETLDSGMATLLAAEVIEAIRFVYGMQPEPFPGMELTGGTAYPHLDNGNGIGGHLNGPIDDIQLRSWGIQLVDGRMPGFAAIVGAAKNNETAVKIVRELQQRSILVFLSGNVNGRSIIHQLQEEGVELGYDTYTIPFGTDTISAIYALGFAARSALTFGGIDAGQARDILLYNKKRVFAFVLALGEVDDLKYAAAAGAINFGFPVIADTVIPEILPTGVTEFEHVVSMPFDEIEGADDMERAERLVQKCIEVRGVKIKLTDVPVPVPYGSAFEGEVVRKTDMRVEFGGKYSRCFEYLHTSPMDEVTDGKVDIVGPGFEDVAEKGAMDMAIVVQVAGRKMQADFEPVLERQIHYFINGASGIQHIGQRDITWIRLSLGAHEKGFNLEHFGKILHARFHADFGAIVDKVQVTIYTEPAKVDEWLEKARADYDFRNKRLADLTDDAVEDFYSCTLCQSFAPNHVCVVSPERLGLCGAYNWLDCKASFSINPTGPNQPIKLGKPIDTDIGYWTGTNEYAQQGSHGVVEEVSMYSIMENPMTACGCFECIVMVIPEVNGVMIVSREDVGMTPAGMKFSTLAGIAGGGMQTPGVMGVGKFYLISPKFISADGGFKRVVWMSKNLKDSMTTEFQITAEREGIPDFIDRIADGSTVTTVEELEVWVKEKDHPALDMGPMEAPSAGKEVVQPADDVIAQAEAVVEKAMAEPTQEIAVETAPVVAKVETLPEPVKPAIPAPSAPPSGSVEQRMDRLERAVTTLIGSLVGALAELGDVDIAHLPVPVKAVAPTPQAAVESAPPQIELAPDKLWIAADTQTELLKEKWAGSVREIQIGAMAAEGGTRTSVVKVGGQSSMPFMDFEGDSPNKPVIAIEIKDRRPDDWSELLLKEWGDALNDPGTWAKAAEEAGADLLQLTLSLTDAEGNPTTPDAAVAAVRKVLDATGLPLVVFGPGQVEIDNELIVPISDAFKGERLLLGLCEDKNYRTIVASAMANGHLVNARTAMDVNLAKQLNILISDMGLPLDRIIMDPTTGALGYGFEYGYSVMERLRMAALQDDSMTQQPMLVTPGEECWKTKEAKVGTNVPESWGDWLERSITWETLTSVMLIEAGADVVTLRHPESLRRTRVAIDDLMSK
;
A
#
# COMPACT_ATOMS: atom_id res chain seq x y z
N MET A 1 13.22 -23.18 44.79
CA MET A 1 13.68 -21.97 44.06
C MET A 1 15.20 -21.89 44.12
N SER A 2 15.87 -21.72 43.00
CA SER A 2 17.33 -21.73 42.97
C SER A 2 17.93 -20.38 43.33
N LYS A 3 18.66 -20.33 44.45
CA LYS A 3 19.49 -19.17 44.81
C LYS A 3 20.56 -18.86 43.75
N TYR A 4 21.05 -19.87 43.04
CA TYR A 4 22.04 -19.68 41.97
C TYR A 4 21.47 -18.82 40.83
N ILE A 5 20.26 -19.16 40.36
CA ILE A 5 19.56 -18.39 39.30
C ILE A 5 19.34 -16.96 39.77
N ALA A 6 18.75 -16.76 40.96
CA ALA A 6 18.54 -15.44 41.53
C ALA A 6 19.84 -14.61 41.60
N THR A 7 20.95 -15.23 42.04
CA THR A 7 22.25 -14.55 42.14
C THR A 7 22.84 -14.19 40.77
N ARG A 8 22.64 -15.04 39.75
CA ARG A 8 23.09 -14.81 38.37
C ARG A 8 22.26 -13.73 37.68
N ALA A 9 20.95 -13.85 37.70
CA ALA A 9 20.01 -12.91 37.10
C ALA A 9 20.13 -11.50 37.70
N ILE A 10 20.18 -11.38 39.03
CA ILE A 10 20.37 -10.09 39.71
C ILE A 10 21.72 -9.47 39.35
N ARG A 11 22.79 -10.26 39.21
CA ARG A 11 24.11 -9.75 38.78
C ARG A 11 24.10 -9.30 37.32
N GLY A 12 23.49 -10.06 36.42
CA GLY A 12 23.29 -9.68 35.01
C GLY A 12 22.50 -8.39 34.85
N ALA A 13 21.38 -8.25 35.57
CA ALA A 13 20.54 -7.05 35.58
C ALA A 13 21.32 -5.80 36.05
N ASN A 14 22.05 -5.92 37.16
CA ASN A 14 22.88 -4.82 37.67
C ASN A 14 23.96 -4.40 36.65
N SER A 15 24.59 -5.36 35.96
CA SER A 15 25.55 -5.07 34.89
C SER A 15 24.89 -4.37 33.70
N LEU A 16 23.80 -4.91 33.16
CA LEU A 16 23.17 -4.40 31.94
C LEU A 16 22.55 -3.00 32.13
N VAL A 17 21.92 -2.73 33.28
CA VAL A 17 21.41 -1.38 33.61
C VAL A 17 22.59 -0.39 33.72
N THR A 18 23.71 -0.78 34.33
CA THR A 18 24.91 0.06 34.42
C THR A 18 25.53 0.32 33.04
N GLU A 19 25.51 -0.68 32.15
CA GLU A 19 25.98 -0.57 30.77
C GLU A 19 25.07 0.35 29.94
N ALA A 20 23.75 0.18 30.02
CA ALA A 20 22.78 1.06 29.38
C ALA A 20 22.92 2.52 29.84
N GLU A 21 23.14 2.77 31.14
CA GLU A 21 23.42 4.12 31.66
C GLU A 21 24.74 4.72 31.16
N LEU A 22 25.75 3.91 30.87
CA LEU A 22 27.02 4.36 30.30
C LEU A 22 26.87 4.64 28.81
N MET A 23 26.19 3.74 28.08
CA MET A 23 25.85 3.92 26.67
C MET A 23 24.97 5.15 26.45
N LEU A 24 23.95 5.38 27.28
CA LEU A 24 23.05 6.52 27.14
C LEU A 24 23.77 7.85 27.35
N ARG A 25 24.59 7.97 28.41
CA ARG A 25 25.39 9.17 28.66
C ARG A 25 26.32 9.48 27.49
N ARG A 26 26.96 8.44 26.94
CA ARG A 26 27.83 8.56 25.76
C ARG A 26 27.04 8.94 24.50
N ALA A 27 25.86 8.36 24.28
CA ALA A 27 24.99 8.70 23.16
C ALA A 27 24.55 10.16 23.21
N ILE A 28 24.10 10.65 24.37
CA ILE A 28 23.72 12.07 24.57
C ILE A 28 24.92 13.01 24.36
N GLU A 29 26.14 12.60 24.76
CA GLU A 29 27.38 13.38 24.54
C GLU A 29 27.85 13.37 23.07
N GLU A 30 27.69 12.27 22.34
CA GLU A 30 28.17 12.11 20.95
C GLU A 30 27.14 12.48 19.87
N LYS A 31 25.83 12.40 20.16
CA LYS A 31 24.72 12.60 19.20
C LYS A 31 23.82 13.79 19.56
N GLY A 32 23.72 14.11 20.85
CA GLY A 32 22.84 15.16 21.39
C GLY A 32 21.65 14.58 22.19
N PRO A 33 20.99 15.38 23.05
CA PRO A 33 19.83 14.94 23.82
C PRO A 33 18.56 14.77 22.97
N ASP A 34 18.45 15.54 21.88
CA ASP A 34 17.25 15.65 21.05
C ASP A 34 17.26 14.72 19.82
N THR A 35 18.27 13.84 19.70
CA THR A 35 18.32 12.85 18.63
C THR A 35 17.12 11.90 18.72
N LEU A 36 16.41 11.72 17.62
CA LEU A 36 15.23 10.85 17.55
C LEU A 36 15.57 9.40 17.88
N VAL A 37 14.61 8.71 18.50
CA VAL A 37 14.66 7.30 18.89
C VAL A 37 13.37 6.64 18.41
N GLU A 38 13.49 5.71 17.45
CA GLU A 38 12.38 5.05 16.80
C GLU A 38 12.72 3.59 16.47
N PHE A 39 11.72 2.71 16.52
CA PHE A 39 11.75 1.37 15.93
C PHE A 39 10.88 1.39 14.66
N PRO A 40 11.22 0.61 13.61
CA PRO A 40 10.51 0.63 12.33
C PRO A 40 9.02 0.33 12.47
N ASN A 41 8.19 1.14 11.80
CA ASN A 41 6.80 0.81 11.47
C ASN A 41 5.95 0.33 12.67
N THR A 42 6.08 0.97 13.83
CA THR A 42 5.33 0.65 15.06
C THR A 42 4.67 1.88 15.69
N ALA A 43 3.38 1.79 15.99
CA ALA A 43 2.61 2.81 16.70
C ALA A 43 2.84 2.78 18.23
N TYR A 44 3.71 1.88 18.71
CA TYR A 44 3.93 1.57 20.12
C TYR A 44 5.29 2.04 20.65
N PHE A 45 5.98 2.95 19.95
CA PHE A 45 7.28 3.51 20.35
C PHE A 45 8.30 2.38 20.62
N LEU A 46 9.03 2.44 21.73
CA LEU A 46 9.77 1.30 22.28
C LEU A 46 8.80 0.35 22.99
N PRO A 47 8.43 -0.82 22.41
CA PRO A 47 7.14 -1.43 22.75
C PRO A 47 7.07 -2.09 24.13
N THR A 48 8.19 -2.58 24.67
CA THR A 48 8.22 -3.17 26.03
C THR A 48 8.15 -2.07 27.08
N ILE A 49 8.90 -0.99 26.89
CA ILE A 49 8.87 0.22 27.73
C ILE A 49 7.46 0.81 27.72
N TYR A 50 6.89 1.10 26.54
CA TYR A 50 5.56 1.68 26.41
C TYR A 50 4.49 0.79 27.05
N ALA A 51 4.48 -0.51 26.76
CA ALA A 51 3.53 -1.45 27.37
C ALA A 51 3.62 -1.47 28.92
N MET A 52 4.83 -1.50 29.49
CA MET A 52 5.02 -1.63 30.93
C MET A 52 4.88 -0.31 31.70
N THR A 53 5.07 0.85 31.06
CA THR A 53 5.20 2.14 31.76
C THR A 53 4.31 3.26 31.23
N ALA A 54 3.68 3.09 30.06
CA ALA A 54 3.02 4.15 29.27
C ALA A 54 3.94 5.30 28.79
N LEU A 55 5.26 5.22 29.01
CA LEU A 55 6.21 6.22 28.53
C LEU A 55 6.36 6.12 27.00
N LYS A 56 6.00 7.21 26.32
CA LYS A 56 6.30 7.42 24.90
C LYS A 56 7.72 7.95 24.82
N VAL A 57 8.60 7.18 24.18
CA VAL A 57 10.01 7.55 23.99
C VAL A 57 10.24 7.79 22.51
N GLU A 58 10.66 9.01 22.21
CA GLU A 58 10.82 9.62 20.89
C GLU A 58 12.22 10.24 20.73
N THR A 59 12.95 10.54 21.82
CA THR A 59 14.32 11.09 21.80
C THR A 59 15.29 10.43 22.78
N LEU A 60 16.60 10.57 22.53
CA LEU A 60 17.65 10.03 23.40
C LEU A 60 17.50 10.48 24.86
N SER A 61 17.21 11.76 25.12
CA SER A 61 17.09 12.28 26.48
C SER A 61 16.00 11.59 27.31
N GLN A 62 14.90 11.18 26.68
CA GLN A 62 13.76 10.51 27.33
C GLN A 62 14.10 9.08 27.80
N LEU A 63 15.09 8.40 27.19
CA LEU A 63 15.57 7.07 27.63
C LEU A 63 16.07 7.05 29.08
N GLY A 64 16.38 8.22 29.66
CA GLY A 64 16.74 8.35 31.07
C GLY A 64 15.63 7.95 32.04
N GLU A 65 14.35 8.13 31.68
CA GLU A 65 13.23 7.79 32.56
C GLU A 65 12.98 6.27 32.65
N PRO A 66 12.92 5.49 31.55
CA PRO A 66 12.93 4.03 31.60
C PRO A 66 14.13 3.45 32.36
N LEU A 67 15.34 4.03 32.24
CA LEU A 67 16.50 3.58 33.02
C LEU A 67 16.38 3.89 34.52
N ASN A 68 15.82 5.04 34.90
CA ASN A 68 15.52 5.34 36.29
C ASN A 68 14.50 4.34 36.87
N HIS A 69 13.49 3.93 36.08
CA HIS A 69 12.54 2.89 36.47
C HIS A 69 13.23 1.52 36.60
N ALA A 70 14.05 1.12 35.62
CA ALA A 70 14.83 -0.13 35.67
C ALA A 70 15.76 -0.17 36.90
N ARG A 71 16.43 0.93 37.22
CA ARG A 71 17.27 1.09 38.42
C ARG A 71 16.48 0.94 39.72
N ALA A 72 15.23 1.39 39.78
CA ALA A 72 14.36 1.23 40.96
C ALA A 72 13.93 -0.23 41.18
N LEU A 73 14.00 -1.08 40.16
CA LEU A 73 13.70 -2.52 40.21
C LEU A 73 14.93 -3.41 40.51
N LEU A 74 16.12 -2.82 40.70
CA LEU A 74 17.34 -3.59 41.01
C LEU A 74 17.45 -3.92 42.51
N HIS A 75 17.64 -5.21 42.79
CA HIS A 75 17.79 -5.75 44.15
C HIS A 75 19.22 -6.17 44.49
N PRO A 76 19.59 -6.25 45.80
CA PRO A 76 20.88 -6.79 46.22
C PRO A 76 20.95 -8.32 46.09
N VAL A 77 22.12 -8.86 45.76
CA VAL A 77 22.29 -10.32 45.58
C VAL A 77 21.98 -11.15 46.85
N PRO A 78 21.30 -12.31 46.75
CA PRO A 78 20.87 -13.15 47.87
C PRO A 78 21.93 -13.45 48.95
N SER A 79 21.69 -12.95 50.16
CA SER A 79 22.59 -13.05 51.32
C SER A 79 23.13 -14.46 51.58
N LYS A 80 24.44 -14.59 51.85
CA LYS A 80 25.08 -15.91 52.10
C LYS A 80 24.53 -16.65 53.33
N ASN A 81 24.00 -15.93 54.33
CA ASN A 81 23.72 -16.48 55.66
C ASN A 81 22.23 -16.58 56.01
N HIS A 82 21.34 -16.03 55.18
CA HIS A 82 19.90 -16.03 55.37
C HIS A 82 19.20 -16.53 54.10
N TRP A 83 18.00 -17.09 54.23
CA TRP A 83 17.20 -17.60 53.11
C TRP A 83 15.80 -16.96 53.14
N THR A 84 15.60 -15.93 52.34
CA THR A 84 14.29 -15.31 52.06
C THR A 84 13.73 -15.81 50.71
N PRO A 85 12.43 -15.61 50.40
CA PRO A 85 11.88 -15.94 49.10
C PRO A 85 12.32 -14.94 48.02
N TYR A 86 13.30 -15.31 47.20
CA TYR A 86 13.95 -14.42 46.22
C TYR A 86 13.17 -14.19 44.90
N LEU A 87 11.90 -14.61 44.78
CA LEU A 87 11.22 -14.59 43.47
C LEU A 87 11.00 -13.16 42.96
N GLY A 88 10.30 -12.32 43.74
CA GLY A 88 10.04 -10.92 43.35
C GLY A 88 11.34 -10.18 43.01
N GLU A 89 12.33 -10.25 43.91
CA GLU A 89 13.66 -9.66 43.71
C GLU A 89 14.33 -10.09 42.38
N THR A 90 14.14 -11.35 41.97
CA THR A 90 14.66 -11.90 40.70
C THR A 90 13.84 -11.44 39.49
N LEU A 91 12.51 -11.36 39.63
CA LEU A 91 11.57 -10.96 38.58
C LEU A 91 11.58 -9.47 38.30
N ASP A 92 11.68 -8.63 39.34
CA ASP A 92 11.88 -7.19 39.23
C ASP A 92 13.21 -6.91 38.50
N SER A 93 14.29 -7.59 38.89
CA SER A 93 15.59 -7.52 38.20
C SER A 93 15.51 -8.05 36.76
N GLY A 94 14.67 -9.04 36.49
CA GLY A 94 14.34 -9.51 35.14
C GLY A 94 13.69 -8.41 34.30
N MET A 95 12.69 -7.71 34.85
CA MET A 95 12.04 -6.57 34.18
C MET A 95 13.01 -5.40 33.96
N ALA A 96 13.86 -5.09 34.94
CA ALA A 96 14.94 -4.11 34.81
C ALA A 96 15.89 -4.44 33.64
N THR A 97 16.16 -5.73 33.42
CA THR A 97 16.97 -6.21 32.30
C THR A 97 16.27 -5.99 30.96
N LEU A 98 14.95 -6.20 30.86
CA LEU A 98 14.20 -5.96 29.63
C LEU A 98 14.17 -4.47 29.25
N LEU A 99 13.91 -3.60 30.23
CA LEU A 99 13.92 -2.16 30.02
C LEU A 99 15.32 -1.66 29.60
N ALA A 100 16.38 -2.15 30.23
CA ALA A 100 17.75 -1.84 29.83
C ALA A 100 18.13 -2.41 28.45
N ALA A 101 17.63 -3.59 28.09
CA ALA A 101 17.85 -4.17 26.77
C ALA A 101 17.19 -3.35 25.66
N GLU A 102 15.94 -2.93 25.84
CA GLU A 102 15.25 -2.10 24.83
C GLU A 102 15.89 -0.71 24.70
N VAL A 103 16.37 -0.12 25.81
CA VAL A 103 17.20 1.11 25.77
C VAL A 103 18.52 0.91 25.02
N ILE A 104 19.20 -0.24 25.19
CA ILE A 104 20.45 -0.53 24.46
C ILE A 104 20.20 -0.70 22.96
N GLU A 105 19.13 -1.41 22.56
CA GLU A 105 18.79 -1.56 21.15
C GLU A 105 18.33 -0.23 20.53
N ALA A 106 17.56 0.59 21.25
CA ALA A 106 17.22 1.95 20.85
C ALA A 106 18.47 2.83 20.60
N ILE A 107 19.46 2.75 21.50
CA ILE A 107 20.75 3.43 21.30
C ILE A 107 21.51 2.87 20.09
N ARG A 108 21.49 1.54 19.89
CA ARG A 108 22.12 0.89 18.71
C ARG A 108 21.49 1.32 17.40
N PHE A 109 20.17 1.50 17.33
CA PHE A 109 19.50 2.11 16.18
C PHE A 109 20.03 3.53 15.91
N VAL A 110 20.16 4.38 16.94
CA VAL A 110 20.75 5.73 16.81
C VAL A 110 22.22 5.70 16.37
N TYR A 111 22.95 4.61 16.57
CA TYR A 111 24.30 4.39 16.05
C TYR A 111 24.35 3.66 14.69
N GLY A 112 23.23 3.25 14.09
CA GLY A 112 23.20 2.47 12.85
C GLY A 112 23.75 1.04 13.02
N MET A 113 23.65 0.49 14.23
CA MET A 113 24.09 -0.88 14.58
C MET A 113 22.95 -1.91 14.56
N GLN A 114 21.71 -1.45 14.41
CA GLN A 114 20.53 -2.28 14.23
C GLN A 114 19.74 -1.78 12.99
N PRO A 115 19.10 -2.67 12.21
CA PRO A 115 19.15 -4.13 12.35
C PRO A 115 20.56 -4.67 12.06
N GLU A 116 20.99 -5.69 12.80
CA GLU A 116 22.39 -6.11 12.85
C GLU A 116 22.94 -6.52 11.45
N PRO A 117 24.03 -5.89 10.94
CA PRO A 117 24.66 -6.27 9.69
C PRO A 117 25.25 -7.68 9.73
N PHE A 118 24.84 -8.53 8.77
CA PHE A 118 25.14 -9.95 8.72
C PHE A 118 25.35 -10.40 7.26
N PRO A 119 26.60 -10.35 6.76
CA PRO A 119 26.89 -10.57 5.34
C PRO A 119 26.40 -11.92 4.79
N GLY A 120 25.77 -11.88 3.61
CA GLY A 120 25.23 -13.06 2.94
C GLY A 120 23.95 -13.62 3.56
N MET A 121 23.26 -12.87 4.42
CA MET A 121 21.86 -13.16 4.75
C MET A 121 20.95 -12.65 3.63
N GLU A 122 19.95 -13.43 3.25
CA GLU A 122 18.85 -13.02 2.38
C GLU A 122 17.56 -13.53 3.04
N LEU A 123 16.63 -12.62 3.39
CA LEU A 123 15.40 -12.98 4.10
C LEU A 123 14.17 -13.09 3.18
N THR A 124 13.46 -14.20 3.34
CA THR A 124 12.14 -14.49 2.75
C THR A 124 11.05 -13.71 3.50
N GLY A 125 10.91 -12.43 3.14
CA GLY A 125 10.09 -11.48 3.89
C GLY A 125 10.80 -10.99 5.17
N GLY A 126 10.65 -9.70 5.48
CA GLY A 126 11.23 -9.11 6.69
C GLY A 126 10.76 -7.68 6.92
N THR A 127 11.17 -7.10 8.05
CA THR A 127 10.83 -5.71 8.41
C THR A 127 11.45 -4.70 7.42
N ALA A 128 10.64 -3.78 6.88
CA ALA A 128 11.15 -2.69 6.05
C ALA A 128 11.87 -1.62 6.91
N TYR A 129 13.06 -1.21 6.48
CA TYR A 129 13.89 -0.18 7.12
C TYR A 129 14.23 0.92 6.10
N PRO A 130 13.78 2.18 6.28
CA PRO A 130 14.03 3.26 5.30
C PRO A 130 15.52 3.53 5.03
N HIS A 131 16.37 3.31 6.03
CA HIS A 131 17.81 3.58 5.98
C HIS A 131 18.65 2.41 5.44
N LEU A 132 18.04 1.33 4.96
CA LEU A 132 18.71 0.17 4.34
C LEU A 132 18.01 -0.23 3.04
N ASP A 133 18.79 -0.63 2.03
CA ASP A 133 18.26 -0.92 0.69
C ASP A 133 17.63 -2.32 0.59
N ASN A 134 16.51 -2.50 1.30
CA ASN A 134 16.00 -3.83 1.71
C ASN A 134 14.70 -4.30 1.03
N GLY A 135 13.97 -3.45 0.31
CA GLY A 135 12.72 -3.83 -0.36
C GLY A 135 11.75 -4.65 0.53
N ASN A 136 11.35 -5.84 0.06
CA ASN A 136 10.55 -6.81 0.83
C ASN A 136 11.40 -7.88 1.56
N GLY A 137 12.73 -7.82 1.52
CA GLY A 137 13.60 -8.89 2.02
C GLY A 137 14.99 -8.37 2.35
N ILE A 138 15.31 -8.33 3.65
CA ILE A 138 16.51 -7.68 4.18
C ILE A 138 17.78 -8.36 3.65
N GLY A 139 18.53 -7.62 2.83
CA GLY A 139 19.80 -8.06 2.25
C GLY A 139 20.97 -7.77 3.19
N GLY A 140 21.72 -8.81 3.56
CA GLY A 140 22.97 -8.68 4.31
C GLY A 140 22.83 -8.15 5.75
N HIS A 141 21.63 -8.18 6.34
CA HIS A 141 21.36 -7.84 7.74
C HIS A 141 20.37 -8.85 8.35
N LEU A 142 20.21 -8.83 9.67
CA LEU A 142 19.17 -9.58 10.38
C LEU A 142 17.85 -8.79 10.41
N ASN A 143 16.78 -9.35 10.97
CA ASN A 143 15.45 -8.70 10.92
C ASN A 143 15.28 -7.54 11.89
N GLY A 144 15.89 -7.58 13.07
CA GLY A 144 15.54 -6.65 14.17
C GLY A 144 14.06 -6.77 14.59
N PRO A 145 13.44 -5.73 15.20
CA PRO A 145 12.06 -5.75 15.66
C PRO A 145 11.04 -5.86 14.51
N ILE A 146 10.09 -6.79 14.64
CA ILE A 146 8.94 -6.95 13.73
C ILE A 146 8.07 -5.68 13.74
N ASP A 147 7.60 -5.25 12.57
CA ASP A 147 6.66 -4.13 12.40
C ASP A 147 5.22 -4.46 12.84
N ASP A 148 4.37 -3.43 12.98
CA ASP A 148 2.97 -3.61 13.39
C ASP A 148 2.06 -4.19 12.29
N ILE A 149 2.47 -4.16 11.02
CA ILE A 149 1.67 -4.69 9.90
C ILE A 149 1.73 -6.23 9.94
N GLN A 150 2.93 -6.79 10.04
CA GLN A 150 3.14 -8.22 10.17
C GLN A 150 2.60 -8.76 11.50
N LEU A 151 2.71 -7.98 12.60
CA LEU A 151 2.06 -8.30 13.87
C LEU A 151 0.54 -8.49 13.70
N ARG A 152 -0.14 -7.57 12.99
CA ARG A 152 -1.60 -7.67 12.71
C ARG A 152 -1.92 -8.91 11.88
N SER A 153 -1.12 -9.20 10.85
CA SER A 153 -1.27 -10.40 10.00
C SER A 153 -1.19 -11.72 10.79
N TRP A 154 -0.15 -11.91 11.62
CA TRP A 154 -0.01 -13.12 12.44
C TRP A 154 -0.96 -13.15 13.65
N GLY A 155 -1.41 -12.00 14.14
CA GLY A 155 -2.33 -11.89 15.27
C GLY A 155 -3.62 -12.70 15.10
N ILE A 156 -4.18 -12.72 13.89
CA ILE A 156 -5.37 -13.53 13.56
C ILE A 156 -5.08 -15.03 13.78
N GLN A 157 -3.94 -15.51 13.30
CA GLN A 157 -3.53 -16.91 13.42
C GLN A 157 -3.21 -17.32 14.87
N LEU A 158 -2.71 -16.40 15.69
CA LEU A 158 -2.48 -16.58 17.12
C LEU A 158 -3.79 -16.64 17.93
N VAL A 159 -4.86 -16.00 17.43
CA VAL A 159 -6.18 -15.98 18.06
C VAL A 159 -7.04 -17.18 17.65
N ASP A 160 -7.02 -17.58 16.37
CA ASP A 160 -7.76 -18.76 15.87
C ASP A 160 -7.04 -20.10 16.14
N GLY A 161 -5.72 -20.06 16.39
CA GLY A 161 -4.91 -21.21 16.75
C GLY A 161 -4.23 -21.92 15.59
N ARG A 162 -4.28 -21.38 14.35
CA ARG A 162 -3.43 -21.84 13.23
C ARG A 162 -1.94 -21.65 13.52
N MET A 163 -1.58 -20.58 14.23
CA MET A 163 -0.26 -20.37 14.81
C MET A 163 -0.35 -20.63 16.32
N PRO A 164 0.02 -21.82 16.84
CA PRO A 164 -0.28 -22.21 18.21
C PRO A 164 0.60 -21.52 19.27
N GLY A 165 1.61 -20.73 18.89
CA GLY A 165 2.53 -20.03 19.79
C GLY A 165 3.84 -19.63 19.11
N PHE A 166 4.84 -19.18 19.89
CA PHE A 166 6.19 -18.89 19.38
C PHE A 166 7.32 -19.47 20.26
N ALA A 167 8.47 -19.75 19.65
CA ALA A 167 9.67 -20.26 20.29
C ALA A 167 10.81 -19.25 20.17
N ALA A 168 11.24 -18.68 21.28
CA ALA A 168 12.41 -17.79 21.33
C ALA A 168 13.68 -18.60 21.60
N ILE A 169 14.47 -18.85 20.57
CA ILE A 169 15.75 -19.59 20.67
C ILE A 169 16.87 -18.58 20.97
N VAL A 170 17.68 -18.88 21.99
CA VAL A 170 18.75 -17.99 22.49
C VAL A 170 20.08 -18.75 22.61
N GLY A 171 20.98 -18.60 21.64
CA GLY A 171 22.31 -19.21 21.66
C GLY A 171 22.67 -19.96 20.38
N ALA A 172 23.35 -21.10 20.51
CA ALA A 172 23.73 -21.98 19.40
C ALA A 172 23.61 -23.45 19.80
N ALA A 173 23.12 -24.27 18.87
CA ALA A 173 22.96 -25.71 19.05
C ALA A 173 24.31 -26.45 18.94
N LYS A 174 24.36 -27.67 19.48
CA LYS A 174 25.51 -28.59 19.47
C LYS A 174 26.24 -28.71 18.12
N ASN A 175 25.49 -28.80 17.02
CA ASN A 175 25.98 -28.83 15.65
C ASN A 175 24.91 -28.26 14.69
N ASN A 176 25.25 -28.10 13.41
CA ASN A 176 24.36 -27.45 12.44
C ASN A 176 23.14 -28.30 12.12
N GLU A 177 23.32 -29.61 11.98
CA GLU A 177 22.26 -30.58 11.71
C GLU A 177 21.19 -30.54 12.81
N THR A 178 21.62 -30.40 14.08
CA THR A 178 20.73 -30.20 15.23
C THR A 178 19.98 -28.86 15.15
N ALA A 179 20.63 -27.77 14.73
CA ALA A 179 19.96 -26.47 14.54
C ALA A 179 18.85 -26.57 13.48
N VAL A 180 19.15 -27.17 12.33
CA VAL A 180 18.17 -27.38 11.24
C VAL A 180 17.01 -28.24 11.73
N LYS A 181 17.28 -29.38 12.40
CA LYS A 181 16.23 -30.26 12.94
C LYS A 181 15.34 -29.51 13.96
N ILE A 182 15.91 -28.78 14.92
CA ILE A 182 15.13 -28.00 15.91
C ILE A 182 14.18 -27.02 15.21
N VAL A 183 14.65 -26.24 14.24
CA VAL A 183 13.82 -25.25 13.51
C VAL A 183 12.75 -25.94 12.65
N ARG A 184 13.12 -26.98 11.90
CA ARG A 184 12.18 -27.70 11.02
C ARG A 184 11.07 -28.40 11.81
N GLU A 185 11.36 -28.95 13.00
CA GLU A 185 10.32 -29.50 13.90
C GLU A 185 9.34 -28.42 14.38
N LEU A 186 9.81 -27.21 14.67
CA LEU A 186 8.95 -26.09 15.09
C LEU A 186 8.08 -25.59 13.93
N GLN A 187 8.66 -25.43 12.72
CA GLN A 187 7.95 -25.05 11.50
C GLN A 187 6.85 -26.04 11.10
N GLN A 188 7.13 -27.35 11.16
CA GLN A 188 6.13 -28.42 10.91
C GLN A 188 4.92 -28.36 11.87
N ARG A 189 5.08 -27.70 13.02
CA ARG A 189 4.05 -27.53 14.05
C ARG A 189 3.43 -26.12 14.01
N SER A 190 3.70 -25.35 12.96
CA SER A 190 3.29 -23.95 12.76
C SER A 190 3.71 -22.99 13.88
N ILE A 191 4.72 -23.36 14.69
CA ILE A 191 5.23 -22.52 15.78
C ILE A 191 6.16 -21.47 15.16
N LEU A 192 5.85 -20.20 15.41
CA LEU A 192 6.67 -19.06 14.99
C LEU A 192 8.02 -19.09 15.72
N VAL A 193 9.13 -19.02 15.00
CA VAL A 193 10.48 -19.14 15.59
C VAL A 193 11.19 -17.79 15.56
N PHE A 194 11.72 -17.37 16.71
CA PHE A 194 12.55 -16.18 16.87
C PHE A 194 13.96 -16.61 17.25
N LEU A 195 14.97 -16.23 16.47
CA LEU A 195 16.37 -16.62 16.67
C LEU A 195 17.18 -15.45 17.22
N SER A 196 17.91 -15.69 18.32
CA SER A 196 18.77 -14.69 18.95
C SER A 196 19.96 -15.34 19.68
N GLY A 197 20.89 -14.55 20.20
CA GLY A 197 21.93 -15.01 21.11
C GLY A 197 23.06 -15.82 20.46
N ASN A 198 24.18 -15.91 21.18
CA ASN A 198 25.32 -16.73 20.80
C ASN A 198 25.87 -17.55 21.99
N VAL A 199 26.83 -18.42 21.68
CA VAL A 199 27.67 -19.14 22.63
C VAL A 199 29.11 -19.00 22.12
N ASN A 200 29.96 -18.32 22.88
CA ASN A 200 31.35 -18.03 22.50
C ASN A 200 31.50 -17.40 21.09
N GLY A 201 30.55 -16.53 20.69
CA GLY A 201 30.56 -15.84 19.40
C GLY A 201 29.88 -16.58 18.23
N ARG A 202 29.44 -17.83 18.39
CA ARG A 202 28.64 -18.55 17.38
C ARG A 202 27.16 -18.51 17.77
N SER A 203 26.29 -18.11 16.85
CA SER A 203 24.82 -18.09 17.01
C SER A 203 24.16 -19.16 16.13
N ILE A 204 22.99 -19.66 16.53
CA ILE A 204 22.16 -20.56 15.70
C ILE A 204 21.86 -19.97 14.31
N ILE A 205 21.82 -18.64 14.19
CA ILE A 205 21.64 -17.93 12.91
C ILE A 205 22.75 -18.29 11.91
N HIS A 206 24.01 -18.39 12.37
CA HIS A 206 25.12 -18.84 11.53
C HIS A 206 24.94 -20.30 11.10
N GLN A 207 24.47 -21.16 12.02
CA GLN A 207 24.30 -22.59 11.79
C GLN A 207 23.20 -22.90 10.77
N LEU A 208 22.21 -22.02 10.65
CA LEU A 208 21.12 -22.16 9.67
C LEU A 208 21.50 -21.57 8.31
N GLN A 209 22.24 -20.45 8.30
CA GLN A 209 22.82 -19.87 7.07
C GLN A 209 23.83 -20.84 6.42
N GLU A 210 24.71 -21.47 7.20
CA GLU A 210 25.72 -22.43 6.71
C GLU A 210 25.08 -23.64 6.00
N GLU A 211 23.87 -24.05 6.39
CA GLU A 211 23.12 -25.17 5.79
C GLU A 211 22.10 -24.70 4.73
N GLY A 212 22.07 -23.42 4.37
CA GLY A 212 21.16 -22.87 3.37
C GLY A 212 19.67 -22.91 3.77
N VAL A 213 19.36 -22.77 5.05
CA VAL A 213 17.97 -22.66 5.51
C VAL A 213 17.45 -21.26 5.26
N GLU A 214 16.42 -21.15 4.42
CA GLU A 214 15.63 -19.94 4.23
C GLU A 214 15.01 -19.46 5.56
N LEU A 215 15.27 -18.20 5.91
CA LEU A 215 14.79 -17.50 7.09
C LEU A 215 13.95 -16.28 6.66
N GLY A 216 13.08 -15.77 7.53
CA GLY A 216 12.25 -14.59 7.26
C GLY A 216 10.80 -14.73 7.75
N TYR A 217 9.95 -13.82 7.27
CA TYR A 217 8.52 -13.80 7.53
C TYR A 217 7.77 -14.94 6.84
N ASP A 218 8.12 -15.33 5.61
CA ASP A 218 7.40 -16.35 4.86
C ASP A 218 7.59 -17.76 5.48
N THR A 219 8.77 -17.99 6.07
CA THR A 219 9.17 -19.25 6.69
C THR A 219 8.89 -19.33 8.19
N TYR A 220 8.22 -18.31 8.77
CA TYR A 220 7.96 -18.16 10.21
C TYR A 220 9.22 -18.36 11.07
N THR A 221 10.42 -18.00 10.56
CA THR A 221 11.70 -18.15 11.29
C THR A 221 12.52 -16.88 11.18
N ILE A 222 12.37 -15.98 12.15
CA ILE A 222 12.87 -14.61 12.09
C ILE A 222 14.16 -14.48 12.90
N PRO A 223 15.29 -14.06 12.29
CA PRO A 223 16.54 -13.82 13.00
C PRO A 223 16.59 -12.38 13.55
N PHE A 224 16.71 -12.23 14.86
CA PHE A 224 16.65 -10.92 15.53
C PHE A 224 18.00 -10.25 15.78
N GLY A 225 19.04 -11.04 16.09
CA GLY A 225 20.38 -10.54 16.42
C GLY A 225 21.29 -11.68 16.88
N THR A 226 22.60 -11.54 16.77
CA THR A 226 23.56 -12.56 17.22
C THR A 226 23.80 -12.54 18.73
N ASP A 227 23.26 -11.57 19.47
CA ASP A 227 23.40 -11.47 20.93
C ASP A 227 22.10 -11.66 21.71
N THR A 228 22.24 -11.76 23.04
CA THR A 228 21.15 -12.04 23.98
C THR A 228 20.25 -10.83 24.22
N ILE A 229 20.69 -9.61 23.88
CA ILE A 229 19.92 -8.37 24.05
C ILE A 229 18.79 -8.32 23.03
N SER A 230 19.05 -8.70 21.78
CA SER A 230 18.05 -8.72 20.69
C SER A 230 16.89 -9.70 20.90
N ALA A 231 16.98 -10.58 21.91
CA ALA A 231 15.83 -11.33 22.40
C ALA A 231 14.68 -10.43 22.93
N ILE A 232 14.96 -9.15 23.21
CA ILE A 232 13.94 -8.16 23.60
C ILE A 232 12.86 -8.00 22.54
N TYR A 233 13.18 -8.13 21.25
CA TYR A 233 12.19 -7.98 20.16
C TYR A 233 11.09 -9.05 20.23
N ALA A 234 11.38 -10.27 20.71
CA ALA A 234 10.39 -11.32 20.98
C ALA A 234 9.38 -10.89 22.06
N LEU A 235 9.85 -10.15 23.08
CA LEU A 235 9.03 -9.67 24.19
C LEU A 235 8.30 -8.38 23.82
N GLY A 236 8.85 -7.54 22.95
CA GLY A 236 8.16 -6.41 22.33
C GLY A 236 7.04 -6.84 21.38
N PHE A 237 7.19 -7.96 20.68
CA PHE A 237 6.10 -8.60 19.92
C PHE A 237 5.00 -9.13 20.85
N ALA A 238 5.38 -9.79 21.95
CA ALA A 238 4.45 -10.30 22.96
C ALA A 238 3.71 -9.16 23.70
N ALA A 239 4.40 -8.05 23.99
CA ALA A 239 3.83 -6.85 24.58
C ALA A 239 2.75 -6.24 23.68
N ARG A 240 3.08 -5.94 22.41
CA ARG A 240 2.12 -5.39 21.44
C ARG A 240 0.96 -6.34 21.15
N SER A 241 1.18 -7.65 21.21
CA SER A 241 0.10 -8.65 21.10
C SER A 241 -1.00 -8.48 22.17
N ALA A 242 -0.67 -7.96 23.35
CA ALA A 242 -1.64 -7.63 24.40
C ALA A 242 -2.31 -6.26 24.19
N LEU A 243 -1.58 -5.28 23.65
CA LEU A 243 -2.12 -3.97 23.31
C LEU A 243 -3.14 -4.10 22.15
N THR A 244 -2.70 -4.65 21.01
CA THR A 244 -3.50 -4.77 19.77
C THR A 244 -4.68 -5.74 19.90
N PHE A 245 -4.46 -6.98 20.37
CA PHE A 245 -5.50 -8.02 20.36
C PHE A 245 -6.16 -8.25 21.72
N GLY A 246 -5.52 -7.78 22.80
CA GLY A 246 -6.12 -7.77 24.13
C GLY A 246 -6.96 -6.52 24.42
N GLY A 247 -6.74 -5.42 23.69
CA GLY A 247 -7.39 -4.13 23.95
C GLY A 247 -7.03 -3.57 25.32
N ILE A 248 -5.79 -3.77 25.77
CA ILE A 248 -5.30 -3.38 27.09
C ILE A 248 -4.44 -2.11 26.95
N ASP A 249 -4.72 -1.08 27.74
CA ASP A 249 -3.97 0.18 27.67
C ASP A 249 -2.50 0.01 28.11
N ALA A 250 -1.63 0.82 27.52
CA ALA A 250 -0.24 0.96 27.93
C ALA A 250 -0.13 1.36 29.41
N GLY A 251 0.89 0.84 30.11
CA GLY A 251 1.05 1.02 31.56
C GLY A 251 0.21 0.09 32.44
N GLN A 252 -0.78 -0.64 31.89
CA GLN A 252 -1.47 -1.72 32.61
C GLN A 252 -0.62 -3.01 32.67
N ALA A 253 0.65 -2.88 33.06
CA ALA A 253 1.68 -3.92 33.01
C ALA A 253 1.23 -5.28 33.57
N ARG A 254 0.50 -5.28 34.70
CA ARG A 254 -0.03 -6.50 35.31
C ARG A 254 -0.93 -7.29 34.36
N ASP A 255 -1.85 -6.61 33.68
CA ASP A 255 -2.87 -7.23 32.87
C ASP A 255 -2.33 -7.59 31.47
N ILE A 256 -1.35 -6.83 30.96
CA ILE A 256 -0.51 -7.18 29.80
C ILE A 256 0.28 -8.48 30.04
N LEU A 257 0.90 -8.64 31.22
CA LEU A 257 1.61 -9.87 31.59
C LEU A 257 0.64 -11.04 31.83
N LEU A 258 -0.54 -10.79 32.41
CA LEU A 258 -1.59 -11.81 32.57
C LEU A 258 -2.23 -12.23 31.25
N TYR A 259 -2.35 -11.32 30.27
CA TYR A 259 -2.77 -11.65 28.90
C TYR A 259 -1.75 -12.58 28.26
N ASN A 260 -0.48 -12.17 28.23
CA ASN A 260 0.61 -12.95 27.65
C ASN A 260 0.68 -14.37 28.23
N LYS A 261 0.67 -14.50 29.56
CA LYS A 261 0.66 -15.81 30.24
C LYS A 261 -0.49 -16.73 29.80
N LYS A 262 -1.67 -16.17 29.51
CA LYS A 262 -2.91 -16.92 29.21
C LYS A 262 -3.22 -17.11 27.72
N ARG A 263 -2.69 -16.24 26.85
CA ARG A 263 -3.04 -16.17 25.42
C ARG A 263 -1.85 -16.40 24.49
N VAL A 264 -0.67 -15.95 24.88
CA VAL A 264 0.56 -16.09 24.06
C VAL A 264 1.32 -17.32 24.54
N PHE A 265 1.19 -18.43 23.81
CA PHE A 265 1.77 -19.72 24.17
C PHE A 265 3.27 -19.82 23.84
N ALA A 266 4.05 -18.85 24.30
CA ALA A 266 5.48 -18.75 24.02
C ALA A 266 6.38 -19.41 25.07
N PHE A 267 7.55 -19.89 24.64
CA PHE A 267 8.62 -20.41 25.49
C PHE A 267 10.00 -19.96 25.00
N VAL A 268 11.00 -20.03 25.88
CA VAL A 268 12.40 -19.75 25.57
C VAL A 268 13.20 -21.05 25.54
N LEU A 269 13.99 -21.27 24.48
CA LEU A 269 14.94 -22.36 24.35
C LEU A 269 16.37 -21.79 24.39
N ALA A 270 17.00 -21.87 25.55
CA ALA A 270 18.38 -21.44 25.75
C ALA A 270 19.34 -22.56 25.30
N LEU A 271 20.23 -22.25 24.35
CA LEU A 271 21.18 -23.20 23.78
C LEU A 271 22.63 -22.85 24.15
N GLY A 272 23.40 -23.89 24.49
CA GLY A 272 24.76 -23.85 25.02
C GLY A 272 24.89 -23.15 26.38
N GLU A 273 26.04 -22.55 26.64
CA GLU A 273 26.35 -21.98 27.96
C GLU A 273 25.43 -20.82 28.34
N VAL A 274 24.86 -20.90 29.55
CA VAL A 274 23.97 -19.89 30.14
C VAL A 274 24.77 -18.95 31.05
N ASP A 275 25.13 -17.79 30.51
CA ASP A 275 25.78 -16.69 31.22
C ASP A 275 24.78 -15.86 32.07
N ASP A 276 25.30 -14.86 32.79
CA ASP A 276 24.51 -13.96 33.65
C ASP A 276 23.42 -13.17 32.90
N LEU A 277 23.70 -12.74 31.67
CA LEU A 277 22.78 -11.95 30.85
C LEU A 277 21.65 -12.84 30.34
N LYS A 278 21.95 -14.08 29.92
CA LYS A 278 20.93 -15.10 29.63
C LYS A 278 20.07 -15.40 30.86
N TYR A 279 20.64 -15.55 32.06
CA TYR A 279 19.86 -15.70 33.30
C TYR A 279 18.97 -14.49 33.61
N ALA A 280 19.43 -13.27 33.31
CA ALA A 280 18.70 -12.04 33.57
C ALA A 280 17.54 -11.82 32.58
N ALA A 281 17.79 -12.01 31.28
CA ALA A 281 16.76 -11.98 30.23
C ALA A 281 15.71 -13.10 30.43
N ALA A 282 16.15 -14.31 30.83
CA ALA A 282 15.26 -15.41 31.21
C ALA A 282 14.33 -15.04 32.37
N ALA A 283 14.83 -14.34 33.40
CA ALA A 283 13.99 -13.83 34.49
C ALA A 283 12.96 -12.80 33.99
N GLY A 284 13.30 -12.02 32.96
CA GLY A 284 12.36 -11.14 32.25
C GLY A 284 11.25 -11.92 31.53
N ALA A 285 11.60 -12.93 30.72
CA ALA A 285 10.61 -13.77 30.02
C ALA A 285 9.65 -14.52 30.98
N ILE A 286 10.14 -14.91 32.15
CA ILE A 286 9.32 -15.53 33.21
C ILE A 286 8.21 -14.60 33.72
N ASN A 287 8.36 -13.27 33.69
CA ASN A 287 7.28 -12.32 34.02
C ASN A 287 6.08 -12.45 33.07
N PHE A 288 6.34 -12.65 31.77
CA PHE A 288 5.33 -12.87 30.75
C PHE A 288 4.65 -14.25 30.88
N GLY A 289 5.13 -15.09 31.80
CA GLY A 289 4.67 -16.46 31.99
C GLY A 289 5.27 -17.45 30.99
N PHE A 290 6.38 -17.09 30.33
CA PHE A 290 7.08 -17.95 29.37
C PHE A 290 8.14 -18.78 30.11
N PRO A 291 8.10 -20.12 30.03
CA PRO A 291 9.08 -20.99 30.65
C PRO A 291 10.38 -21.01 29.83
N VAL A 292 11.47 -21.33 30.50
CA VAL A 292 12.81 -21.37 29.91
C VAL A 292 13.36 -22.79 30.00
N ILE A 293 13.61 -23.41 28.85
CA ILE A 293 14.23 -24.73 28.74
C ILE A 293 15.68 -24.51 28.30
N ALA A 294 16.63 -25.15 28.98
CA ALA A 294 18.06 -25.06 28.63
C ALA A 294 18.61 -26.44 28.23
N ASP A 295 19.41 -26.48 27.16
CA ASP A 295 20.10 -27.70 26.68
C ASP A 295 21.36 -28.08 27.48
N THR A 296 21.60 -27.39 28.61
CA THR A 296 22.77 -27.55 29.49
C THR A 296 22.36 -27.76 30.95
N VAL A 297 23.28 -28.30 31.76
CA VAL A 297 23.09 -28.58 33.20
C VAL A 297 22.95 -27.28 33.98
N ILE A 298 21.72 -26.90 34.32
CA ILE A 298 21.41 -25.72 35.13
C ILE A 298 20.43 -26.07 36.27
N PRO A 299 20.38 -25.29 37.36
CA PRO A 299 19.36 -25.49 38.39
C PRO A 299 17.95 -25.19 37.87
N GLU A 300 16.93 -25.87 38.40
CA GLU A 300 15.55 -25.75 37.91
C GLU A 300 14.62 -24.91 38.80
N ILE A 301 13.46 -24.55 38.26
CA ILE A 301 12.32 -23.94 38.96
C ILE A 301 11.05 -24.72 38.59
N LEU A 302 10.88 -25.87 39.24
CA LEU A 302 9.75 -26.80 39.09
C LEU A 302 8.52 -26.39 39.94
N PRO A 303 7.30 -26.89 39.60
CA PRO A 303 6.10 -26.75 40.42
C PRO A 303 6.33 -27.21 41.86
N THR A 304 6.07 -26.33 42.81
CA THR A 304 6.27 -26.57 44.26
C THR A 304 5.04 -26.24 45.09
N GLY A 305 3.85 -26.38 44.50
CA GLY A 305 2.55 -26.12 45.14
C GLY A 305 2.13 -24.63 45.18
N VAL A 306 2.94 -23.75 44.60
CA VAL A 306 2.66 -22.30 44.46
C VAL A 306 2.44 -21.89 43.00
N THR A 307 2.75 -22.77 42.05
CA THR A 307 2.67 -22.54 40.60
C THR A 307 2.14 -23.77 39.86
N GLU A 308 1.51 -23.54 38.70
CA GLU A 308 0.83 -24.57 37.90
C GLU A 308 1.76 -25.29 36.89
N PHE A 309 2.86 -24.65 36.48
CA PHE A 309 3.82 -25.14 35.47
C PHE A 309 5.27 -24.89 35.93
N GLU A 310 6.23 -25.58 35.30
CA GLU A 310 7.67 -25.28 35.37
C GLU A 310 7.97 -23.87 34.83
N HIS A 311 9.00 -23.22 35.36
CA HIS A 311 9.50 -21.93 34.84
C HIS A 311 10.94 -22.02 34.30
N VAL A 312 11.75 -22.94 34.85
CA VAL A 312 13.10 -23.25 34.34
C VAL A 312 13.28 -24.77 34.39
N VAL A 313 13.64 -25.36 33.25
CA VAL A 313 13.86 -26.81 33.06
C VAL A 313 15.24 -27.03 32.46
N SER A 314 15.97 -28.04 32.93
CA SER A 314 17.29 -28.41 32.41
C SER A 314 17.22 -29.75 31.67
N MET A 315 17.64 -29.74 30.40
CA MET A 315 17.69 -30.93 29.53
C MET A 315 19.06 -31.01 28.86
N PRO A 316 20.12 -31.45 29.57
CA PRO A 316 21.47 -31.54 29.02
C PRO A 316 21.44 -32.38 27.73
N PHE A 317 21.82 -31.80 26.58
CA PHE A 317 21.51 -32.37 25.27
C PHE A 317 21.98 -33.83 25.12
N ASP A 318 23.21 -34.12 25.55
CA ASP A 318 23.80 -35.47 25.49
C ASP A 318 23.21 -36.47 26.51
N GLU A 319 22.43 -36.00 27.49
CA GLU A 319 21.67 -36.82 28.44
C GLU A 319 20.23 -37.11 27.97
N ILE A 320 19.78 -36.48 26.87
CA ILE A 320 18.48 -36.78 26.25
C ILE A 320 18.54 -38.20 25.63
N GLU A 321 17.60 -39.05 26.05
CA GLU A 321 17.40 -40.37 25.44
C GLU A 321 17.08 -40.22 23.95
N GLY A 322 17.81 -40.94 23.09
CA GLY A 322 17.62 -40.97 21.64
C GLY A 322 18.74 -41.78 20.98
N ALA A 323 18.47 -42.37 19.81
CA ALA A 323 19.43 -43.16 19.04
C ALA A 323 20.56 -42.29 18.46
N ASP A 324 20.23 -41.08 18.03
CA ASP A 324 21.13 -40.08 17.46
C ASP A 324 20.74 -38.66 17.91
N ASP A 325 21.47 -37.65 17.42
CA ASP A 325 21.22 -36.24 17.77
C ASP A 325 19.93 -35.68 17.12
N MET A 326 19.39 -36.31 16.07
CA MET A 326 18.14 -35.86 15.44
C MET A 326 16.93 -36.27 16.29
N GLU A 327 16.93 -37.49 16.83
CA GLU A 327 15.89 -37.94 17.77
C GLU A 327 15.94 -37.13 19.09
N ARG A 328 17.15 -36.76 19.54
CA ARG A 328 17.33 -35.86 20.71
C ARG A 328 16.74 -34.48 20.46
N ALA A 329 17.02 -33.88 19.31
CA ALA A 329 16.47 -32.58 18.91
C ALA A 329 14.94 -32.58 18.86
N GLU A 330 14.34 -33.65 18.32
CA GLU A 330 12.88 -33.84 18.27
C GLU A 330 12.27 -33.93 19.67
N ARG A 331 12.86 -34.74 20.55
CA ARG A 331 12.43 -34.91 21.94
C ARG A 331 12.63 -33.64 22.78
N LEU A 332 13.67 -32.84 22.51
CA LEU A 332 13.87 -31.51 23.12
C LEU A 332 12.76 -30.54 22.73
N VAL A 333 12.43 -30.45 21.43
CA VAL A 333 11.32 -29.63 20.93
C VAL A 333 9.99 -30.08 21.53
N GLN A 334 9.70 -31.38 21.52
CA GLN A 334 8.51 -31.96 22.18
C GLN A 334 8.44 -31.53 23.66
N LYS A 335 9.56 -31.57 24.40
CA LYS A 335 9.50 -31.23 25.83
C LYS A 335 9.28 -29.74 26.08
N CYS A 336 9.77 -28.86 25.22
CA CYS A 336 9.47 -27.43 25.29
C CYS A 336 7.96 -27.15 25.10
N ILE A 337 7.36 -27.84 24.12
CA ILE A 337 5.92 -27.81 23.80
C ILE A 337 5.09 -28.28 25.01
N GLU A 338 5.47 -29.42 25.62
CA GLU A 338 4.81 -29.95 26.83
C GLU A 338 4.88 -28.97 28.00
N VAL A 339 6.07 -28.43 28.29
CA VAL A 339 6.32 -27.54 29.45
C VAL A 339 5.52 -26.25 29.36
N ARG A 340 5.37 -25.68 28.16
CA ARG A 340 4.51 -24.49 27.96
C ARG A 340 3.02 -24.81 27.88
N GLY A 341 2.67 -26.07 27.61
CA GLY A 341 1.30 -26.50 27.35
C GLY A 341 0.77 -26.05 25.98
N VAL A 342 1.63 -25.96 24.96
CA VAL A 342 1.25 -25.57 23.59
C VAL A 342 0.32 -26.65 23.01
N LYS A 343 -0.93 -26.30 22.70
CA LYS A 343 -1.94 -27.25 22.20
C LYS A 343 -1.88 -27.39 20.68
N ILE A 344 -0.86 -28.10 20.21
CA ILE A 344 -0.66 -28.35 18.78
C ILE A 344 -1.71 -29.35 18.27
N LYS A 345 -2.57 -28.92 17.34
CA LYS A 345 -3.38 -29.81 16.51
C LYS A 345 -2.54 -30.30 15.32
N LEU A 346 -1.53 -31.13 15.57
CA LEU A 346 -0.73 -31.67 14.47
C LEU A 346 -1.60 -32.65 13.67
N THR A 347 -1.98 -32.26 12.46
CA THR A 347 -2.57 -33.17 11.48
C THR A 347 -1.42 -33.80 10.73
N ASP A 348 -1.19 -35.10 10.93
CA ASP A 348 -0.28 -35.85 10.07
C ASP A 348 -0.93 -36.00 8.69
N VAL A 349 -0.37 -35.35 7.69
CA VAL A 349 -0.85 -35.35 6.30
C VAL A 349 0.16 -36.14 5.47
N PRO A 350 -0.15 -37.37 5.02
CA PRO A 350 0.85 -38.26 4.45
C PRO A 350 1.18 -37.90 2.99
N VAL A 351 2.01 -36.86 2.83
CA VAL A 351 2.52 -36.35 1.55
C VAL A 351 4.05 -36.18 1.59
N PRO A 352 4.75 -36.26 0.44
CA PRO A 352 6.21 -36.19 0.39
C PRO A 352 6.78 -34.74 0.32
N VAL A 353 5.93 -33.74 0.50
CA VAL A 353 6.29 -32.31 0.51
C VAL A 353 5.95 -31.70 1.87
N PRO A 354 6.60 -30.60 2.28
CA PRO A 354 6.15 -29.82 3.43
C PRO A 354 4.67 -29.45 3.32
N TYR A 355 3.95 -29.58 4.44
CA TYR A 355 2.52 -29.28 4.53
C TYR A 355 2.25 -28.34 5.71
N GLY A 356 1.44 -27.31 5.51
CA GLY A 356 1.09 -26.30 6.51
C GLY A 356 0.62 -24.97 5.88
N SER A 357 -0.01 -24.11 6.68
CA SER A 357 -0.58 -22.84 6.20
C SER A 357 0.44 -21.82 5.67
N ALA A 358 1.74 -22.01 5.94
CA ALA A 358 2.81 -21.17 5.41
C ALA A 358 3.01 -21.32 3.88
N PHE A 359 2.47 -22.39 3.27
CA PHE A 359 2.54 -22.62 1.81
C PHE A 359 1.28 -22.15 1.07
N GLU A 360 0.24 -21.72 1.81
CA GLU A 360 -0.99 -21.19 1.22
C GLU A 360 -0.71 -19.87 0.48
N GLY A 361 -0.78 -19.91 -0.86
CA GLY A 361 -0.53 -18.74 -1.72
C GLY A 361 0.68 -18.86 -2.64
N GLU A 362 1.44 -19.96 -2.58
CA GLU A 362 2.53 -20.22 -3.55
C GLU A 362 2.03 -20.09 -5.02
N VAL A 363 2.73 -19.28 -5.82
CA VAL A 363 2.38 -19.04 -7.23
C VAL A 363 3.26 -19.87 -8.16
N VAL A 364 2.73 -21.01 -8.64
CA VAL A 364 3.43 -21.86 -9.61
C VAL A 364 3.46 -21.18 -10.99
N ARG A 365 4.60 -20.55 -11.30
CA ARG A 365 4.86 -19.89 -12.59
C ARG A 365 5.14 -20.94 -13.68
N LYS A 366 4.90 -20.57 -14.95
CA LYS A 366 5.06 -21.47 -16.10
C LYS A 366 6.50 -21.96 -16.32
N THR A 367 7.48 -21.26 -15.77
CA THR A 367 8.90 -21.66 -15.69
C THR A 367 9.10 -22.96 -14.91
N ASP A 368 8.31 -23.16 -13.86
CA ASP A 368 8.59 -24.13 -12.77
C ASP A 368 7.49 -25.19 -12.65
N MET A 369 6.49 -25.12 -13.53
CA MET A 369 5.31 -25.98 -13.59
C MET A 369 5.62 -27.35 -14.23
N ARG A 370 5.25 -28.44 -13.56
CA ARG A 370 5.29 -29.81 -14.10
C ARG A 370 4.08 -30.10 -15.00
N VAL A 371 2.88 -29.73 -14.56
CA VAL A 371 1.59 -29.94 -15.24
C VAL A 371 0.55 -28.96 -14.69
N GLU A 372 -0.46 -28.60 -15.50
CA GLU A 372 -1.68 -27.91 -15.05
C GLU A 372 -2.95 -28.73 -15.33
N PHE A 373 -3.95 -28.59 -14.46
CA PHE A 373 -5.26 -29.22 -14.60
C PHE A 373 -6.34 -28.14 -14.62
N GLY A 374 -7.22 -28.16 -15.61
CA GLY A 374 -8.20 -27.09 -15.83
C GLY A 374 -7.66 -25.90 -16.63
N GLY A 375 -8.16 -24.71 -16.30
CA GLY A 375 -7.76 -23.47 -16.97
C GLY A 375 -8.13 -23.44 -18.47
N LYS A 376 -7.21 -22.99 -19.31
CA LYS A 376 -7.47 -22.76 -20.75
C LYS A 376 -7.36 -24.02 -21.63
N TYR A 377 -6.61 -25.03 -21.18
CA TYR A 377 -6.16 -26.15 -22.03
C TYR A 377 -6.69 -27.53 -21.60
N SER A 378 -7.45 -27.58 -20.51
CA SER A 378 -8.04 -28.80 -19.94
C SER A 378 -9.24 -28.45 -19.06
N ARG A 379 -10.02 -29.44 -18.63
CA ARG A 379 -11.11 -29.32 -17.64
C ARG A 379 -10.64 -29.77 -16.27
N CYS A 380 -10.96 -29.02 -15.21
CA CYS A 380 -10.81 -29.51 -13.85
C CYS A 380 -12.00 -29.12 -12.98
N PHE A 381 -12.49 -30.06 -12.19
CA PHE A 381 -13.52 -29.77 -11.19
C PHE A 381 -13.28 -30.50 -9.87
N GLU A 382 -13.71 -29.86 -8.80
CA GLU A 382 -13.96 -30.47 -7.49
C GLU A 382 -15.47 -30.72 -7.34
N TYR A 383 -15.86 -31.75 -6.59
CA TYR A 383 -17.25 -32.06 -6.23
C TYR A 383 -17.28 -32.88 -4.94
N LEU A 384 -17.95 -32.35 -3.90
CA LEU A 384 -18.12 -33.04 -2.63
C LEU A 384 -19.59 -33.32 -2.36
N HIS A 385 -19.94 -34.56 -2.04
CA HIS A 385 -21.31 -34.93 -1.69
C HIS A 385 -21.40 -35.94 -0.55
N THR A 386 -22.53 -35.90 0.17
CA THR A 386 -22.84 -36.89 1.20
C THR A 386 -23.18 -38.23 0.56
N SER A 387 -22.79 -39.32 1.19
CA SER A 387 -23.15 -40.69 0.80
C SER A 387 -23.57 -41.51 2.04
N PRO A 388 -24.34 -42.60 1.89
CA PRO A 388 -24.64 -43.52 2.99
C PRO A 388 -23.38 -44.06 3.68
N MET A 389 -23.48 -44.28 4.99
CA MET A 389 -22.36 -44.70 5.85
C MET A 389 -21.77 -46.05 5.44
N ASP A 390 -22.53 -46.89 4.76
CA ASP A 390 -22.16 -48.20 4.23
C ASP A 390 -21.61 -48.17 2.79
N GLU A 391 -21.78 -47.06 2.06
CA GLU A 391 -21.23 -46.86 0.71
C GLU A 391 -19.82 -46.22 0.73
N VAL A 392 -19.49 -45.45 1.77
CA VAL A 392 -18.17 -44.80 1.93
C VAL A 392 -17.16 -45.74 2.62
N THR A 393 -16.00 -45.97 1.99
CA THR A 393 -14.84 -46.61 2.62
C THR A 393 -13.87 -45.54 3.09
N ASP A 394 -13.72 -45.36 4.40
CA ASP A 394 -12.84 -44.32 4.94
C ASP A 394 -11.37 -44.54 4.57
N GLY A 395 -10.66 -43.46 4.26
CA GLY A 395 -9.24 -43.48 3.89
C GLY A 395 -8.97 -44.03 2.49
N LYS A 396 -10.01 -44.39 1.71
CA LYS A 396 -9.85 -44.91 0.37
C LYS A 396 -9.63 -43.78 -0.64
N VAL A 397 -8.52 -43.87 -1.36
CA VAL A 397 -8.18 -43.01 -2.50
C VAL A 397 -8.08 -43.88 -3.75
N ASP A 398 -8.94 -43.62 -4.73
CA ASP A 398 -8.90 -44.26 -6.05
C ASP A 398 -8.39 -43.26 -7.11
N ILE A 399 -7.66 -43.77 -8.11
CA ILE A 399 -7.33 -43.04 -9.35
C ILE A 399 -7.93 -43.80 -10.52
N VAL A 400 -8.70 -43.12 -11.37
CA VAL A 400 -9.47 -43.74 -12.47
C VAL A 400 -9.14 -43.02 -13.79
N GLY A 401 -8.15 -43.59 -14.49
CA GLY A 401 -7.57 -43.08 -15.72
C GLY A 401 -6.04 -43.15 -15.66
N PRO A 402 -5.32 -42.56 -16.64
CA PRO A 402 -3.87 -42.42 -16.58
C PRO A 402 -3.45 -41.39 -15.52
N GLY A 403 -2.22 -41.47 -15.03
CA GLY A 403 -1.58 -40.36 -14.32
C GLY A 403 -0.94 -39.35 -15.29
N PHE A 404 -0.26 -38.34 -14.75
CA PHE A 404 0.38 -37.28 -15.54
C PHE A 404 1.83 -37.58 -15.92
N GLU A 405 2.33 -38.79 -15.64
CA GLU A 405 3.73 -39.18 -15.88
C GLU A 405 4.10 -39.07 -17.37
N ASP A 406 3.22 -39.54 -18.27
CA ASP A 406 3.37 -39.45 -19.72
C ASP A 406 2.98 -38.07 -20.31
N VAL A 407 2.41 -37.16 -19.50
CA VAL A 407 2.14 -35.78 -19.93
C VAL A 407 3.45 -35.00 -19.91
N ALA A 408 3.79 -34.37 -21.03
CA ALA A 408 5.01 -33.56 -21.15
C ALA A 408 5.06 -32.44 -20.10
N GLU A 409 6.28 -32.05 -19.70
CA GLU A 409 6.49 -30.89 -18.82
C GLU A 409 5.77 -29.65 -19.36
N LYS A 410 5.10 -28.92 -18.46
CA LYS A 410 4.33 -27.70 -18.76
C LYS A 410 3.12 -27.95 -19.68
N GLY A 411 2.74 -29.21 -19.86
CA GLY A 411 1.48 -29.64 -20.47
C GLY A 411 0.28 -29.51 -19.54
N ALA A 412 -0.90 -29.86 -20.07
CA ALA A 412 -2.19 -29.77 -19.39
C ALA A 412 -2.94 -31.11 -19.45
N MET A 413 -3.85 -31.36 -18.49
CA MET A 413 -4.55 -32.64 -18.34
C MET A 413 -5.93 -32.46 -17.68
N ASP A 414 -6.93 -33.22 -18.14
CA ASP A 414 -8.26 -33.22 -17.53
C ASP A 414 -8.26 -33.97 -16.18
N MET A 415 -8.95 -33.44 -15.16
CA MET A 415 -9.05 -34.05 -13.83
C MET A 415 -10.40 -33.78 -13.15
N ALA A 416 -10.89 -34.71 -12.34
CA ALA A 416 -12.01 -34.48 -11.43
C ALA A 416 -11.71 -35.02 -10.02
N ILE A 417 -11.90 -34.19 -9.01
CA ILE A 417 -11.73 -34.52 -7.59
C ILE A 417 -13.12 -34.78 -7.00
N VAL A 418 -13.53 -36.05 -6.92
CA VAL A 418 -14.83 -36.44 -6.34
C VAL A 418 -14.63 -36.91 -4.90
N VAL A 419 -15.23 -36.20 -3.94
CA VAL A 419 -15.12 -36.46 -2.51
C VAL A 419 -16.47 -36.96 -1.98
N GLN A 420 -16.49 -38.20 -1.48
CA GLN A 420 -17.65 -38.78 -0.81
C GLN A 420 -17.44 -38.70 0.70
N VAL A 421 -18.34 -38.00 1.40
CA VAL A 421 -18.32 -37.90 2.87
C VAL A 421 -19.51 -38.62 3.49
N ALA A 422 -19.34 -39.18 4.68
CA ALA A 422 -20.45 -39.69 5.49
C ALA A 422 -20.25 -39.32 6.95
N GLY A 423 -21.34 -39.05 7.67
CA GLY A 423 -21.25 -38.69 9.08
C GLY A 423 -22.60 -38.55 9.78
N ARG A 424 -22.68 -38.85 11.07
CA ARG A 424 -23.92 -38.83 11.87
C ARG A 424 -24.54 -37.45 12.05
N LYS A 425 -23.75 -36.38 11.85
CA LYS A 425 -24.25 -35.00 11.82
C LYS A 425 -24.11 -34.35 10.44
N MET A 426 -23.58 -35.08 9.44
CA MET A 426 -23.45 -34.59 8.08
C MET A 426 -24.85 -34.34 7.50
N GLN A 427 -24.99 -33.25 6.75
CA GLN A 427 -26.21 -32.78 6.13
C GLN A 427 -25.84 -32.23 4.76
N ALA A 428 -26.74 -32.32 3.76
CA ALA A 428 -26.48 -31.76 2.43
C ALA A 428 -26.13 -30.26 2.48
N ASP A 429 -26.74 -29.54 3.43
CA ASP A 429 -26.46 -28.16 3.84
C ASP A 429 -24.98 -27.85 4.16
N PHE A 430 -24.18 -28.86 4.50
CA PHE A 430 -22.76 -28.71 4.83
C PHE A 430 -21.85 -29.02 3.65
N GLU A 431 -22.37 -29.56 2.55
CA GLU A 431 -21.56 -29.93 1.39
C GLU A 431 -20.84 -28.73 0.75
N PRO A 432 -21.48 -27.57 0.49
CA PRO A 432 -20.77 -26.41 -0.08
C PRO A 432 -19.70 -25.86 0.88
N VAL A 433 -19.97 -25.92 2.18
CA VAL A 433 -19.05 -25.46 3.24
C VAL A 433 -17.77 -26.28 3.25
N LEU A 434 -17.90 -27.61 3.12
CA LEU A 434 -16.79 -28.57 3.04
C LEU A 434 -16.10 -28.56 1.68
N GLU A 435 -16.85 -28.50 0.58
CA GLU A 435 -16.33 -28.46 -0.80
C GLU A 435 -15.32 -27.32 -0.95
N ARG A 436 -15.65 -26.12 -0.43
CA ARG A 436 -14.76 -24.96 -0.45
C ARG A 436 -13.44 -25.14 0.32
N GLN A 437 -13.36 -26.10 1.25
CA GLN A 437 -12.12 -26.37 1.99
C GLN A 437 -11.08 -27.10 1.14
N ILE A 438 -11.48 -27.75 0.04
CA ILE A 438 -10.55 -28.38 -0.92
C ILE A 438 -9.51 -27.36 -1.38
N HIS A 439 -9.94 -26.12 -1.66
CA HIS A 439 -9.05 -25.00 -1.99
C HIS A 439 -7.93 -24.77 -0.96
N TYR A 440 -8.27 -24.71 0.34
CA TYR A 440 -7.27 -24.47 1.40
C TYR A 440 -6.41 -25.71 1.64
N PHE A 441 -7.05 -26.87 1.70
CA PHE A 441 -6.38 -28.12 1.98
C PHE A 441 -5.33 -28.45 0.91
N ILE A 442 -5.62 -28.23 -0.37
CA ILE A 442 -4.68 -28.46 -1.46
C ILE A 442 -3.58 -27.39 -1.54
N ASN A 443 -3.88 -26.10 -1.31
CA ASN A 443 -2.85 -25.04 -1.25
C ASN A 443 -1.92 -25.16 -0.03
N GLY A 444 -2.31 -25.87 1.04
CA GLY A 444 -1.44 -26.13 2.18
C GLY A 444 -0.24 -27.05 1.91
N ALA A 445 -0.08 -27.58 0.69
CA ALA A 445 1.04 -28.41 0.27
C ALA A 445 2.04 -27.62 -0.60
N SER A 446 3.30 -27.55 -0.18
CA SER A 446 4.32 -26.78 -0.92
C SER A 446 4.54 -27.29 -2.34
N GLY A 447 4.63 -26.36 -3.29
CA GLY A 447 4.71 -26.59 -4.73
C GLY A 447 3.38 -26.85 -5.43
N ILE A 448 2.24 -26.63 -4.77
CA ILE A 448 0.90 -26.82 -5.32
C ILE A 448 0.14 -25.49 -5.31
N GLN A 449 -0.42 -25.09 -6.45
CA GLN A 449 -1.32 -23.93 -6.55
C GLN A 449 -2.72 -24.39 -6.96
N HIS A 450 -3.75 -24.02 -6.20
CA HIS A 450 -5.15 -24.35 -6.45
C HIS A 450 -6.01 -23.08 -6.44
N ILE A 451 -6.67 -22.76 -7.55
CA ILE A 451 -7.59 -21.61 -7.68
C ILE A 451 -8.88 -22.00 -8.42
N GLY A 452 -9.89 -21.13 -8.35
CA GLY A 452 -11.25 -21.48 -8.75
C GLY A 452 -12.00 -22.25 -7.67
N GLN A 453 -13.00 -23.02 -8.10
CA GLN A 453 -13.91 -23.83 -7.30
C GLN A 453 -14.82 -24.68 -8.21
N ARG A 454 -15.61 -25.61 -7.65
CA ARG A 454 -16.68 -26.36 -8.37
C ARG A 454 -16.19 -26.81 -9.76
N ASP A 455 -16.94 -26.51 -10.83
CA ASP A 455 -16.64 -26.86 -12.22
C ASP A 455 -15.71 -25.90 -12.99
N ILE A 456 -15.15 -24.89 -12.31
CA ILE A 456 -14.20 -23.90 -12.87
C ILE A 456 -12.85 -23.93 -12.12
N THR A 457 -12.45 -25.12 -11.66
CA THR A 457 -11.23 -25.32 -10.87
C THR A 457 -9.99 -25.30 -11.77
N TRP A 458 -8.88 -24.76 -11.28
CA TRP A 458 -7.60 -24.71 -11.99
C TRP A 458 -6.44 -24.93 -11.00
N ILE A 459 -5.66 -25.99 -11.25
CA ILE A 459 -4.60 -26.47 -10.36
C ILE A 459 -3.27 -26.54 -11.12
N ARG A 460 -2.16 -26.22 -10.46
CA ARG A 460 -0.80 -26.39 -10.97
C ARG A 460 0.08 -27.17 -9.99
N LEU A 461 0.90 -28.04 -10.56
CA LEU A 461 1.95 -28.78 -9.87
C LEU A 461 3.31 -28.20 -10.22
N SER A 462 4.20 -27.96 -9.25
CA SER A 462 5.60 -27.60 -9.53
C SER A 462 6.47 -28.82 -9.86
N LEU A 463 7.59 -28.58 -10.53
CA LEU A 463 8.65 -29.58 -10.76
C LEU A 463 9.22 -30.08 -9.42
N GLY A 464 9.55 -29.18 -8.48
CA GLY A 464 10.11 -29.54 -7.19
C GLY A 464 9.18 -30.37 -6.28
N ALA A 465 7.86 -30.22 -6.41
CA ALA A 465 6.90 -31.12 -5.74
C ALA A 465 6.91 -32.52 -6.38
N HIS A 466 6.96 -32.60 -7.71
CA HIS A 466 7.02 -33.86 -8.45
C HIS A 466 8.32 -34.63 -8.18
N GLU A 467 9.47 -33.95 -8.14
CA GLU A 467 10.78 -34.53 -7.84
C GLU A 467 10.86 -35.12 -6.43
N LYS A 468 10.18 -34.50 -5.45
CA LYS A 468 10.01 -35.05 -4.09
C LYS A 468 9.08 -36.27 -4.05
N GLY A 469 8.28 -36.51 -5.10
CA GLY A 469 7.41 -37.68 -5.27
C GLY A 469 5.91 -37.39 -5.27
N PHE A 470 5.49 -36.11 -5.34
CA PHE A 470 4.07 -35.75 -5.35
C PHE A 470 3.38 -36.26 -6.64
N ASN A 471 2.17 -36.80 -6.49
CA ASN A 471 1.36 -37.42 -7.54
C ASN A 471 -0.15 -37.32 -7.22
N LEU A 472 -1.01 -37.83 -8.10
CA LEU A 472 -2.48 -37.72 -7.96
C LEU A 472 -3.06 -38.32 -6.66
N GLU A 473 -2.44 -39.36 -6.10
CA GLU A 473 -2.91 -40.02 -4.86
C GLU A 473 -2.86 -39.05 -3.66
N HIS A 474 -1.94 -38.09 -3.70
CA HIS A 474 -1.68 -37.17 -2.59
C HIS A 474 -2.79 -36.14 -2.40
N PHE A 475 -3.52 -35.76 -3.47
CA PHE A 475 -4.74 -34.95 -3.33
C PHE A 475 -5.77 -35.66 -2.44
N GLY A 476 -6.01 -36.96 -2.65
CA GLY A 476 -6.93 -37.74 -1.83
C GLY A 476 -6.47 -37.89 -0.37
N LYS A 477 -5.16 -38.08 -0.15
CA LYS A 477 -4.55 -38.17 1.19
C LYS A 477 -4.67 -36.88 1.98
N ILE A 478 -4.42 -35.73 1.34
CA ILE A 478 -4.61 -34.40 1.92
C ILE A 478 -6.06 -34.23 2.39
N LEU A 479 -7.01 -34.49 1.49
CA LEU A 479 -8.43 -34.26 1.77
C LEU A 479 -8.95 -35.17 2.88
N HIS A 480 -8.61 -36.48 2.89
CA HIS A 480 -8.97 -37.37 3.99
C HIS A 480 -8.44 -36.86 5.35
N ALA A 481 -7.14 -36.58 5.45
CA ALA A 481 -6.51 -36.15 6.69
C ALA A 481 -7.10 -34.83 7.22
N ARG A 482 -7.29 -33.83 6.34
CA ARG A 482 -7.74 -32.49 6.74
C ARG A 482 -9.24 -32.41 7.03
N PHE A 483 -10.09 -33.13 6.29
CA PHE A 483 -11.52 -33.22 6.64
C PHE A 483 -11.74 -33.91 8.00
N HIS A 484 -10.97 -34.94 8.34
CA HIS A 484 -11.04 -35.55 9.67
C HIS A 484 -10.54 -34.60 10.78
N ALA A 485 -9.44 -33.89 10.55
CA ALA A 485 -8.87 -33.00 11.56
C ALA A 485 -9.75 -31.78 11.89
N ASP A 486 -10.30 -31.12 10.86
CA ASP A 486 -11.05 -29.87 11.03
C ASP A 486 -12.55 -30.11 11.18
N PHE A 487 -13.09 -31.15 10.54
CA PHE A 487 -14.53 -31.43 10.45
C PHE A 487 -14.95 -32.80 11.01
N GLY A 488 -14.05 -33.54 11.68
CA GLY A 488 -14.34 -34.84 12.32
C GLY A 488 -15.39 -34.84 13.43
N ALA A 489 -15.92 -33.67 13.81
CA ALA A 489 -17.12 -33.56 14.65
C ALA A 489 -18.44 -33.79 13.88
N ILE A 490 -18.37 -33.88 12.55
CA ILE A 490 -19.49 -33.91 11.59
C ILE A 490 -19.30 -35.04 10.58
N VAL A 491 -18.10 -35.14 10.02
CA VAL A 491 -17.66 -36.15 9.04
C VAL A 491 -17.06 -37.33 9.81
N ASP A 492 -17.69 -38.50 9.75
CA ASP A 492 -17.16 -39.75 10.34
C ASP A 492 -16.31 -40.55 9.33
N LYS A 493 -16.43 -40.26 8.01
CA LYS A 493 -15.70 -40.93 6.92
C LYS A 493 -15.48 -40.03 5.70
N VAL A 494 -14.35 -40.23 5.01
CA VAL A 494 -14.05 -39.64 3.69
C VAL A 494 -13.46 -40.68 2.73
N GLN A 495 -13.98 -40.70 1.50
CA GLN A 495 -13.43 -41.42 0.35
C GLN A 495 -13.20 -40.44 -0.79
N VAL A 496 -12.08 -40.53 -1.51
CA VAL A 496 -11.77 -39.64 -2.64
C VAL A 496 -11.50 -40.46 -3.89
N THR A 497 -12.07 -40.04 -5.03
CA THR A 497 -11.73 -40.59 -6.34
C THR A 497 -11.24 -39.48 -7.25
N ILE A 498 -10.04 -39.65 -7.81
CA ILE A 498 -9.49 -38.77 -8.84
C ILE A 498 -9.77 -39.40 -10.20
N TYR A 499 -10.63 -38.78 -11.00
CA TYR A 499 -10.88 -39.23 -12.38
C TYR A 499 -10.03 -38.43 -13.37
N THR A 500 -9.39 -39.12 -14.29
CA THR A 500 -8.63 -38.54 -15.42
C THR A 500 -8.98 -39.19 -16.76
N GLU A 501 -9.80 -40.26 -16.76
CA GLU A 501 -10.42 -40.81 -17.96
C GLU A 501 -11.52 -39.84 -18.46
N PRO A 502 -11.44 -39.27 -19.68
CA PRO A 502 -12.36 -38.21 -20.12
C PRO A 502 -13.85 -38.58 -20.05
N ALA A 503 -14.20 -39.82 -20.39
CA ALA A 503 -15.57 -40.31 -20.31
C ALA A 503 -16.12 -40.36 -18.86
N LYS A 504 -15.25 -40.45 -17.86
CA LYS A 504 -15.62 -40.38 -16.44
C LYS A 504 -15.59 -38.96 -15.88
N VAL A 505 -14.68 -38.11 -16.37
CA VAL A 505 -14.70 -36.67 -16.09
C VAL A 505 -16.06 -36.10 -16.54
N ASP A 506 -16.49 -36.37 -17.77
CA ASP A 506 -17.79 -35.90 -18.28
C ASP A 506 -18.99 -36.49 -17.50
N GLU A 507 -19.01 -37.82 -17.21
CA GLU A 507 -20.09 -38.46 -16.44
C GLU A 507 -20.29 -37.86 -15.03
N TRP A 508 -19.20 -37.49 -14.36
CA TRP A 508 -19.28 -36.85 -13.04
C TRP A 508 -19.53 -35.35 -13.10
N LEU A 509 -19.10 -34.67 -14.17
CA LEU A 509 -19.37 -33.25 -14.39
C LEU A 509 -20.86 -32.97 -14.55
N GLU A 510 -21.60 -33.85 -15.27
CA GLU A 510 -23.06 -33.75 -15.38
C GLU A 510 -23.76 -33.86 -14.02
N LYS A 511 -23.32 -34.80 -13.16
CA LYS A 511 -23.87 -34.98 -11.80
C LYS A 511 -23.57 -33.79 -10.90
N ALA A 512 -22.30 -33.36 -10.87
CA ALA A 512 -21.87 -32.21 -10.07
C ALA A 512 -22.66 -30.95 -10.44
N ARG A 513 -22.86 -30.69 -11.74
CA ARG A 513 -23.65 -29.56 -12.23
C ARG A 513 -25.13 -29.63 -11.85
N ALA A 514 -25.74 -30.82 -11.83
CA ALA A 514 -27.12 -30.98 -11.36
C ALA A 514 -27.28 -30.66 -9.86
N ASP A 515 -26.32 -31.11 -9.04
CA ASP A 515 -26.32 -30.80 -7.60
C ASP A 515 -25.98 -29.33 -7.33
N TYR A 516 -25.11 -28.70 -8.12
CA TYR A 516 -24.85 -27.26 -8.05
C TYR A 516 -26.10 -26.46 -8.41
N ASP A 517 -26.82 -26.82 -9.47
CA ASP A 517 -28.08 -26.19 -9.85
C ASP A 517 -29.12 -26.27 -8.71
N PHE A 518 -29.28 -27.45 -8.10
CA PHE A 518 -30.14 -27.64 -6.94
C PHE A 518 -29.70 -26.78 -5.74
N ARG A 519 -28.40 -26.78 -5.39
CA ARG A 519 -27.84 -25.96 -4.29
C ARG A 519 -28.13 -24.47 -4.51
N ASN A 520 -27.92 -23.95 -5.73
CA ASN A 520 -28.16 -22.54 -6.05
C ASN A 520 -29.66 -22.19 -6.00
N LYS A 521 -30.53 -23.05 -6.55
CA LYS A 521 -32.00 -22.85 -6.56
C LYS A 521 -32.65 -22.94 -5.18
N ARG A 522 -31.99 -23.54 -4.19
CA ARG A 522 -32.49 -23.71 -2.81
C ARG A 522 -32.67 -22.42 -2.00
N LEU A 523 -32.18 -21.28 -2.50
CA LEU A 523 -32.30 -19.96 -1.86
C LEU A 523 -33.51 -19.15 -2.32
N ALA A 524 -34.17 -19.53 -3.43
CA ALA A 524 -35.14 -18.67 -4.13
C ALA A 524 -36.38 -18.26 -3.31
N ASP A 525 -36.67 -18.98 -2.22
CA ASP A 525 -37.77 -18.68 -1.29
C ASP A 525 -37.36 -17.79 -0.09
N LEU A 526 -36.10 -17.33 -0.01
CA LEU A 526 -35.55 -16.55 1.10
C LEU A 526 -35.03 -15.19 0.61
N THR A 527 -35.63 -14.09 1.10
CA THR A 527 -35.24 -12.71 0.76
C THR A 527 -34.43 -12.04 1.87
N ASP A 528 -33.74 -10.95 1.53
CA ASP A 528 -32.98 -10.14 2.49
C ASP A 528 -33.90 -9.52 3.55
N ASP A 529 -35.09 -9.10 3.13
CA ASP A 529 -36.14 -8.56 4.02
C ASP A 529 -36.76 -9.60 4.96
N ALA A 530 -36.43 -10.89 4.80
CA ALA A 530 -36.92 -12.00 5.63
C ALA A 530 -35.90 -12.46 6.71
N VAL A 531 -34.73 -11.82 6.82
CA VAL A 531 -33.68 -12.18 7.78
C VAL A 531 -33.24 -10.99 8.65
N GLU A 532 -32.96 -11.25 9.92
CA GLU A 532 -32.43 -10.23 10.87
C GLU A 532 -30.89 -10.09 10.80
N ASP A 533 -30.24 -11.07 10.15
CA ASP A 533 -28.79 -11.28 10.15
C ASP A 533 -28.29 -11.50 8.71
N PHE A 534 -27.24 -10.79 8.30
CA PHE A 534 -26.37 -11.20 7.19
C PHE A 534 -25.16 -11.95 7.75
N TYR A 535 -24.25 -12.42 6.90
CA TYR A 535 -22.99 -13.05 7.35
C TYR A 535 -21.78 -12.41 6.68
N SER A 536 -20.69 -12.27 7.43
CA SER A 536 -19.40 -11.95 6.86
C SER A 536 -18.76 -13.17 6.20
N CYS A 537 -17.75 -12.94 5.37
CA CYS A 537 -16.76 -13.92 4.98
C CYS A 537 -15.38 -13.25 4.84
N THR A 538 -14.51 -13.42 5.83
CA THR A 538 -13.12 -12.92 5.85
C THR A 538 -12.11 -13.94 5.30
N LEU A 539 -12.61 -15.06 4.75
CA LEU A 539 -11.84 -16.22 4.29
C LEU A 539 -10.76 -15.89 3.23
N CYS A 540 -10.94 -14.82 2.45
CA CYS A 540 -9.95 -14.37 1.46
C CYS A 540 -8.94 -13.32 1.98
N GLN A 541 -8.95 -12.97 3.27
CA GLN A 541 -7.99 -12.02 3.85
C GLN A 541 -6.54 -12.54 3.87
N SER A 542 -6.31 -13.83 3.60
CA SER A 542 -4.97 -14.39 3.36
C SER A 542 -4.26 -13.80 2.13
N PHE A 543 -4.97 -13.19 1.18
CA PHE A 543 -4.38 -12.55 -0.01
C PHE A 543 -4.99 -11.19 -0.36
N ALA A 544 -6.08 -10.77 0.29
CA ALA A 544 -6.65 -9.42 0.20
C ALA A 544 -7.02 -8.93 1.62
N PRO A 545 -6.05 -8.46 2.43
CA PRO A 545 -6.22 -8.30 3.88
C PRO A 545 -7.42 -7.44 4.30
N ASN A 546 -7.68 -6.35 3.58
CA ASN A 546 -8.76 -5.42 3.91
C ASN A 546 -10.13 -5.84 3.33
N HIS A 547 -10.20 -6.95 2.57
CA HIS A 547 -11.44 -7.38 1.95
C HIS A 547 -12.40 -8.03 2.94
N VAL A 548 -13.69 -7.67 2.85
CA VAL A 548 -14.79 -8.33 3.56
C VAL A 548 -15.92 -8.60 2.55
N CYS A 549 -16.29 -9.87 2.38
CA CYS A 549 -17.59 -10.20 1.79
C CYS A 549 -18.68 -10.03 2.85
N VAL A 550 -19.75 -9.29 2.54
CA VAL A 550 -21.03 -9.38 3.25
C VAL A 550 -21.98 -10.21 2.39
N VAL A 551 -22.62 -11.22 2.99
CA VAL A 551 -23.41 -12.22 2.30
C VAL A 551 -24.84 -12.20 2.83
N SER A 552 -25.80 -11.95 1.95
CA SER A 552 -27.24 -11.97 2.22
C SER A 552 -27.93 -13.07 1.39
N PRO A 553 -29.19 -13.43 1.70
CA PRO A 553 -29.94 -14.39 0.89
C PRO A 553 -29.96 -14.07 -0.62
N GLU A 554 -30.12 -12.79 -0.98
CA GLU A 554 -30.25 -12.31 -2.36
C GLU A 554 -28.91 -11.78 -2.95
N ARG A 555 -27.85 -11.64 -2.13
CA ARG A 555 -26.47 -11.37 -2.56
C ARG A 555 -25.50 -12.41 -2.00
N LEU A 556 -25.33 -13.51 -2.72
CA LEU A 556 -24.29 -14.52 -2.43
C LEU A 556 -22.88 -13.92 -2.50
N GLY A 557 -21.93 -14.52 -1.79
CA GLY A 557 -20.54 -14.07 -1.79
C GLY A 557 -19.92 -14.16 -3.18
N LEU A 558 -19.15 -13.14 -3.56
CA LEU A 558 -18.65 -12.93 -4.93
C LEU A 558 -17.93 -14.12 -5.57
N CYS A 559 -17.37 -15.03 -4.77
CA CYS A 559 -16.79 -16.28 -5.26
C CYS A 559 -17.79 -17.15 -6.04
N GLY A 560 -19.09 -17.11 -5.72
CA GLY A 560 -20.12 -18.02 -6.26
C GLY A 560 -20.27 -19.36 -5.52
N ALA A 561 -19.31 -19.75 -4.67
CA ALA A 561 -19.38 -20.97 -3.88
C ALA A 561 -20.20 -20.82 -2.59
N TYR A 562 -20.13 -19.66 -1.91
CA TYR A 562 -20.73 -19.41 -0.60
C TYR A 562 -21.95 -18.49 -0.69
N ASN A 563 -23.10 -19.00 -0.25
CA ASN A 563 -24.33 -18.26 -0.02
C ASN A 563 -24.61 -18.05 1.49
N TRP A 564 -25.73 -17.39 1.83
CA TRP A 564 -26.12 -17.10 3.21
C TRP A 564 -26.33 -18.36 4.08
N LEU A 565 -26.93 -19.42 3.53
CA LEU A 565 -27.10 -20.70 4.23
C LEU A 565 -25.74 -21.37 4.47
N ASP A 566 -24.80 -21.30 3.52
CA ASP A 566 -23.46 -21.84 3.67
C ASP A 566 -22.68 -21.09 4.76
N CYS A 567 -22.76 -19.75 4.79
CA CYS A 567 -22.11 -18.93 5.81
C CYS A 567 -22.69 -19.20 7.20
N LYS A 568 -24.02 -19.36 7.29
CA LYS A 568 -24.75 -19.74 8.51
C LYS A 568 -24.40 -21.15 8.98
N ALA A 569 -24.26 -22.09 8.06
CA ALA A 569 -23.77 -23.43 8.34
C ALA A 569 -22.31 -23.40 8.84
N SER A 570 -21.41 -22.70 8.13
CA SER A 570 -20.01 -22.49 8.52
C SER A 570 -19.88 -21.96 9.95
N PHE A 571 -20.61 -20.90 10.32
CA PHE A 571 -20.67 -20.39 11.70
C PHE A 571 -21.22 -21.42 12.70
N SER A 572 -22.22 -22.20 12.31
CA SER A 572 -22.80 -23.27 13.15
C SER A 572 -21.84 -24.45 13.37
N ILE A 573 -20.88 -24.64 12.47
CA ILE A 573 -19.81 -25.65 12.54
C ILE A 573 -18.63 -25.12 13.36
N ASN A 574 -18.18 -23.90 13.08
CA ASN A 574 -17.09 -23.21 13.75
C ASN A 574 -17.46 -21.75 14.06
N PRO A 575 -17.97 -21.46 15.28
CA PRO A 575 -18.33 -20.09 15.68
C PRO A 575 -17.15 -19.11 15.74
N THR A 576 -15.91 -19.60 15.71
CA THR A 576 -14.67 -18.82 15.62
C THR A 576 -14.08 -18.82 14.20
N GLY A 577 -14.84 -19.26 13.20
CA GLY A 577 -14.43 -19.30 11.80
C GLY A 577 -14.56 -17.93 11.08
N PRO A 578 -14.18 -17.87 9.79
CA PRO A 578 -14.18 -16.63 8.99
C PRO A 578 -15.57 -16.14 8.60
N ASN A 579 -16.64 -16.83 9.01
CA ASN A 579 -18.03 -16.42 8.81
C ASN A 579 -18.65 -16.05 10.14
N GLN A 580 -18.94 -14.76 10.33
CA GLN A 580 -19.56 -14.22 11.54
C GLN A 580 -20.94 -13.63 11.22
N PRO A 581 -21.95 -13.79 12.09
CA PRO A 581 -23.26 -13.19 11.89
C PRO A 581 -23.20 -11.67 12.08
N ILE A 582 -23.53 -10.93 11.02
CA ILE A 582 -23.69 -9.48 11.04
C ILE A 582 -25.14 -9.19 11.44
N LYS A 583 -25.35 -8.73 12.67
CA LYS A 583 -26.63 -8.19 13.11
C LYS A 583 -26.89 -6.88 12.36
N LEU A 584 -27.93 -6.81 11.55
CA LEU A 584 -28.19 -5.63 10.70
C LEU A 584 -28.33 -4.35 11.53
N GLY A 585 -29.01 -4.41 12.68
CA GLY A 585 -29.22 -3.25 13.54
C GLY A 585 -30.24 -2.28 12.93
N LYS A 586 -29.87 -1.01 12.75
CA LYS A 586 -30.77 0.01 12.20
C LYS A 586 -30.56 0.15 10.69
N PRO A 587 -31.62 0.08 9.84
CA PRO A 587 -31.51 0.47 8.44
C PRO A 587 -31.24 1.98 8.34
N ILE A 588 -30.26 2.34 7.51
CA ILE A 588 -29.87 3.73 7.19
C ILE A 588 -30.49 4.12 5.84
N ASP A 589 -30.45 3.20 4.89
CA ASP A 589 -31.12 3.29 3.60
C ASP A 589 -31.42 1.88 3.06
N THR A 590 -32.67 1.54 2.80
CA THR A 590 -33.06 0.17 2.36
C THR A 590 -32.89 -0.04 0.85
N ASP A 591 -32.80 1.04 0.09
CA ASP A 591 -32.89 0.98 -1.37
C ASP A 591 -31.47 0.89 -1.97
N ILE A 592 -30.51 1.62 -1.37
CA ILE A 592 -29.06 1.44 -1.57
C ILE A 592 -28.52 0.23 -0.75
N GLY A 593 -29.18 -0.09 0.37
CA GLY A 593 -28.85 -1.23 1.22
C GLY A 593 -27.70 -0.94 2.20
N TYR A 594 -27.88 0.07 3.05
CA TYR A 594 -27.03 0.36 4.20
C TYR A 594 -27.75 0.06 5.52
N TRP A 595 -27.04 -0.60 6.42
CA TRP A 595 -27.44 -0.79 7.81
C TRP A 595 -26.26 -0.44 8.74
N THR A 596 -26.54 -0.05 9.99
CA THR A 596 -25.46 0.28 10.94
C THR A 596 -24.52 -0.91 11.13
N GLY A 597 -25.05 -2.13 11.27
CA GLY A 597 -24.23 -3.33 11.45
C GLY A 597 -23.40 -3.73 10.23
N THR A 598 -23.81 -3.40 9.00
CA THR A 598 -22.98 -3.69 7.81
C THR A 598 -21.78 -2.75 7.74
N ASN A 599 -21.96 -1.48 8.10
CA ASN A 599 -20.89 -0.47 8.09
C ASN A 599 -19.95 -0.65 9.31
N GLU A 600 -20.50 -0.91 10.51
CA GLU A 600 -19.74 -1.29 11.71
C GLU A 600 -18.86 -2.53 11.46
N TYR A 601 -19.42 -3.59 10.83
CA TYR A 601 -18.63 -4.78 10.51
C TYR A 601 -17.64 -4.54 9.36
N ALA A 602 -17.95 -3.71 8.36
CA ALA A 602 -17.01 -3.34 7.30
C ALA A 602 -15.75 -2.73 7.91
N GLN A 603 -15.91 -1.69 8.74
CA GLN A 603 -14.80 -1.02 9.46
C GLN A 603 -13.99 -2.02 10.30
N GLN A 604 -14.65 -2.85 11.10
CA GLN A 604 -13.97 -3.84 11.94
C GLN A 604 -13.19 -4.88 11.10
N GLY A 605 -13.84 -5.42 10.07
CA GLY A 605 -13.31 -6.49 9.24
C GLY A 605 -12.23 -6.03 8.26
N SER A 606 -12.29 -4.81 7.75
CA SER A 606 -11.32 -4.21 6.83
C SER A 606 -10.19 -3.45 7.53
N HIS A 607 -10.06 -3.58 8.85
CA HIS A 607 -9.07 -2.87 9.67
C HIS A 607 -9.15 -1.33 9.57
N GLY A 608 -10.35 -0.77 9.37
CA GLY A 608 -10.61 0.66 9.24
C GLY A 608 -10.52 1.22 7.81
N VAL A 609 -10.17 0.41 6.81
CA VAL A 609 -9.99 0.86 5.40
C VAL A 609 -11.30 1.07 4.63
N VAL A 610 -12.41 0.49 5.08
CA VAL A 610 -13.74 0.58 4.45
C VAL A 610 -14.73 1.10 5.49
N GLU A 611 -15.19 2.35 5.32
CA GLU A 611 -16.08 2.98 6.29
C GLU A 611 -17.54 2.53 6.14
N GLU A 612 -18.02 2.38 4.91
CA GLU A 612 -19.41 2.01 4.60
C GLU A 612 -19.47 1.03 3.41
N VAL A 613 -20.52 0.20 3.36
CA VAL A 613 -20.72 -0.76 2.26
C VAL A 613 -22.17 -0.83 1.81
N SER A 614 -22.41 -0.53 0.53
CA SER A 614 -23.73 -0.68 -0.09
C SER A 614 -23.98 -2.14 -0.49
N MET A 615 -25.17 -2.64 -0.16
CA MET A 615 -25.59 -3.97 -0.58
C MET A 615 -26.20 -3.98 -1.98
N TYR A 616 -26.72 -2.86 -2.50
CA TYR A 616 -27.52 -2.83 -3.72
C TYR A 616 -27.11 -1.78 -4.78
N SER A 617 -25.95 -1.12 -4.63
CA SER A 617 -25.39 -0.22 -5.66
C SER A 617 -24.02 -0.71 -6.18
N ILE A 618 -23.70 -0.36 -7.42
CA ILE A 618 -22.33 -0.35 -7.98
C ILE A 618 -21.70 1.04 -7.98
N MET A 619 -22.51 2.10 -7.92
CA MET A 619 -22.07 3.50 -8.02
C MET A 619 -21.62 4.05 -6.67
N GLU A 620 -22.31 3.69 -5.58
CA GLU A 620 -22.07 4.24 -4.25
C GLU A 620 -21.50 3.18 -3.30
N ASN A 621 -20.33 3.47 -2.71
CA ASN A 621 -19.60 2.63 -1.73
C ASN A 621 -19.74 1.10 -1.96
N PRO A 622 -19.44 0.59 -3.18
CA PRO A 622 -19.64 -0.82 -3.47
C PRO A 622 -18.76 -1.71 -2.59
N MET A 623 -19.26 -2.90 -2.26
CA MET A 623 -18.48 -3.92 -1.56
C MET A 623 -17.18 -4.24 -2.30
N THR A 624 -16.07 -4.22 -1.55
CA THR A 624 -14.75 -4.57 -2.09
C THR A 624 -14.72 -6.00 -2.61
N ALA A 625 -13.77 -6.32 -3.50
CA ALA A 625 -13.57 -7.68 -3.96
C ALA A 625 -12.10 -8.12 -3.89
N CYS A 626 -11.87 -9.38 -3.51
CA CYS A 626 -10.50 -9.90 -3.33
C CYS A 626 -9.83 -10.32 -4.64
N GLY A 627 -10.54 -11.02 -5.53
CA GLY A 627 -9.98 -11.59 -6.77
C GLY A 627 -10.52 -12.98 -7.17
N CYS A 628 -11.38 -13.62 -6.37
CA CYS A 628 -11.93 -14.96 -6.64
C CYS A 628 -13.30 -14.97 -7.36
N PHE A 629 -13.79 -13.82 -7.82
CA PHE A 629 -15.11 -13.66 -8.46
C PHE A 629 -15.30 -14.44 -9.77
N GLU A 630 -16.51 -14.93 -10.04
CA GLU A 630 -16.86 -15.61 -11.30
C GLU A 630 -17.01 -14.62 -12.46
N CYS A 631 -17.53 -13.42 -12.19
CA CYS A 631 -17.79 -12.38 -13.17
C CYS A 631 -17.37 -11.01 -12.64
N ILE A 632 -17.16 -10.06 -13.54
CA ILE A 632 -17.00 -8.64 -13.22
C ILE A 632 -18.13 -7.88 -13.90
N VAL A 633 -18.82 -7.03 -13.15
CA VAL A 633 -19.75 -6.02 -13.65
C VAL A 633 -18.98 -4.70 -13.76
N MET A 634 -19.10 -4.02 -14.89
CA MET A 634 -18.49 -2.70 -15.11
C MET A 634 -19.49 -1.77 -15.83
N VAL A 635 -19.60 -0.54 -15.37
CA VAL A 635 -20.42 0.51 -16.01
C VAL A 635 -19.81 0.93 -17.36
N ILE A 636 -20.67 1.12 -18.36
CA ILE A 636 -20.36 1.71 -19.66
C ILE A 636 -21.22 2.98 -19.81
N PRO A 637 -20.69 4.17 -19.46
CA PRO A 637 -21.46 5.42 -19.41
C PRO A 637 -22.15 5.79 -20.73
N GLU A 638 -21.50 5.52 -21.85
CA GLU A 638 -21.92 5.91 -23.21
C GLU A 638 -23.25 5.27 -23.65
N VAL A 639 -23.61 4.13 -23.03
CA VAL A 639 -24.89 3.44 -23.22
C VAL A 639 -25.70 3.32 -21.92
N ASN A 640 -25.31 4.07 -20.89
CA ASN A 640 -26.07 4.24 -19.65
C ASN A 640 -26.40 2.91 -18.94
N GLY A 641 -25.46 1.97 -18.94
CA GLY A 641 -25.67 0.59 -18.49
C GLY A 641 -24.40 -0.09 -18.00
N VAL A 642 -24.47 -1.40 -17.78
CA VAL A 642 -23.34 -2.24 -17.35
C VAL A 642 -23.04 -3.34 -18.35
N MET A 643 -21.76 -3.64 -18.55
CA MET A 643 -21.30 -4.89 -19.16
C MET A 643 -20.99 -5.92 -18.07
N ILE A 644 -21.15 -7.21 -18.40
CA ILE A 644 -20.80 -8.33 -17.53
C ILE A 644 -19.82 -9.26 -18.24
N VAL A 645 -18.61 -9.39 -17.71
CA VAL A 645 -17.57 -10.28 -18.26
C VAL A 645 -17.34 -11.50 -17.35
N SER A 646 -17.27 -12.69 -17.95
CA SER A 646 -17.01 -13.96 -17.25
C SER A 646 -15.51 -14.24 -17.11
N ARG A 647 -15.09 -14.90 -16.02
CA ARG A 647 -13.71 -15.39 -15.79
C ARG A 647 -13.18 -16.29 -16.91
N GLU A 648 -14.07 -17.03 -17.55
CA GLU A 648 -13.76 -17.91 -18.68
C GLU A 648 -13.53 -17.15 -20.00
N ASP A 649 -13.98 -15.89 -20.09
CA ASP A 649 -13.91 -15.10 -21.33
C ASP A 649 -12.51 -14.49 -21.53
N VAL A 650 -11.79 -15.03 -22.51
CA VAL A 650 -10.44 -14.60 -22.92
C VAL A 650 -10.46 -13.57 -24.06
N GLY A 651 -11.66 -13.14 -24.48
CA GLY A 651 -11.90 -12.14 -25.51
C GLY A 651 -11.50 -10.72 -25.11
N MET A 652 -11.95 -9.75 -25.89
CA MET A 652 -11.92 -8.33 -25.53
C MET A 652 -13.35 -7.87 -25.25
N THR A 653 -13.52 -7.07 -24.21
CA THR A 653 -14.80 -6.43 -23.89
C THR A 653 -14.90 -5.05 -24.57
N PRO A 654 -16.12 -4.47 -24.71
CA PRO A 654 -16.32 -3.13 -25.24
C PRO A 654 -15.44 -2.05 -24.61
N ALA A 655 -15.15 -2.15 -23.30
CA ALA A 655 -14.26 -1.23 -22.56
C ALA A 655 -12.76 -1.39 -22.88
N GLY A 656 -12.39 -2.00 -24.02
CA GLY A 656 -11.00 -2.16 -24.46
C GLY A 656 -10.13 -3.08 -23.61
N MET A 657 -10.72 -3.76 -22.62
CA MET A 657 -10.03 -4.57 -21.62
C MET A 657 -10.48 -6.04 -21.65
N LYS A 658 -9.64 -6.91 -21.09
CA LYS A 658 -9.94 -8.34 -20.85
C LYS A 658 -10.32 -8.57 -19.39
N PHE A 659 -10.96 -9.71 -19.10
CA PHE A 659 -11.22 -10.13 -17.72
C PHE A 659 -9.98 -10.04 -16.83
N SER A 660 -8.81 -10.47 -17.31
CA SER A 660 -7.54 -10.42 -16.55
C SER A 660 -7.08 -9.00 -16.17
N THR A 661 -7.41 -8.00 -16.98
CA THR A 661 -7.08 -6.59 -16.71
C THR A 661 -8.09 -6.01 -15.73
N LEU A 662 -9.38 -6.22 -16.01
CA LEU A 662 -10.50 -5.81 -15.14
C LEU A 662 -10.39 -6.43 -13.75
N ALA A 663 -9.89 -7.66 -13.63
CA ALA A 663 -9.68 -8.33 -12.35
C ALA A 663 -8.61 -7.65 -11.47
N GLY A 664 -7.68 -6.90 -12.06
CA GLY A 664 -6.73 -6.06 -11.32
C GLY A 664 -7.35 -4.75 -10.81
N ILE A 665 -8.39 -4.25 -11.49
CA ILE A 665 -9.13 -3.03 -11.13
C ILE A 665 -10.22 -3.32 -10.08
N ALA A 666 -10.83 -4.50 -10.16
CA ALA A 666 -11.87 -4.97 -9.24
C ALA A 666 -11.32 -5.69 -7.99
N GLY A 667 -10.03 -6.09 -7.99
CA GLY A 667 -9.44 -6.95 -6.97
C GLY A 667 -8.79 -6.23 -5.79
N GLY A 668 -8.06 -6.98 -4.97
CA GLY A 668 -7.17 -6.43 -3.92
C GLY A 668 -7.86 -5.95 -2.63
N GLY A 669 -9.20 -5.87 -2.60
CA GLY A 669 -9.94 -5.39 -1.43
C GLY A 669 -10.17 -3.87 -1.38
N MET A 670 -10.08 -3.17 -2.51
CA MET A 670 -10.45 -1.75 -2.64
C MET A 670 -11.94 -1.60 -2.96
N GLN A 671 -12.53 -0.41 -2.68
CA GLN A 671 -13.84 -0.03 -3.20
C GLN A 671 -13.66 0.69 -4.54
N THR A 672 -14.28 0.18 -5.60
CA THR A 672 -14.13 0.72 -6.96
C THR A 672 -15.52 1.08 -7.53
N PRO A 673 -16.02 2.31 -7.31
CA PRO A 673 -17.25 2.79 -7.92
C PRO A 673 -17.31 2.49 -9.43
N GLY A 674 -18.43 1.92 -9.87
CA GLY A 674 -18.64 1.49 -11.26
C GLY A 674 -18.04 0.14 -11.64
N VAL A 675 -17.28 -0.56 -10.76
CA VAL A 675 -16.68 -1.87 -11.04
C VAL A 675 -16.83 -2.84 -9.86
N MET A 676 -17.48 -3.99 -10.07
CA MET A 676 -17.77 -4.96 -9.00
C MET A 676 -17.49 -6.41 -9.41
N GLY A 677 -16.72 -7.14 -8.59
CA GLY A 677 -16.59 -8.59 -8.70
C GLY A 677 -17.79 -9.32 -8.10
N VAL A 678 -18.39 -10.26 -8.84
CA VAL A 678 -19.63 -10.95 -8.44
C VAL A 678 -19.63 -12.45 -8.76
N GLY A 679 -20.48 -13.21 -8.05
CA GLY A 679 -20.84 -14.58 -8.43
C GLY A 679 -21.98 -14.56 -9.47
N LYS A 680 -22.00 -15.49 -10.41
CA LYS A 680 -22.91 -15.42 -11.58
C LYS A 680 -24.40 -15.47 -11.22
N PHE A 681 -24.75 -16.12 -10.11
CA PHE A 681 -26.12 -16.16 -9.60
C PHE A 681 -26.59 -14.86 -8.92
N TYR A 682 -25.70 -13.89 -8.64
CA TYR A 682 -26.14 -12.56 -8.20
C TYR A 682 -26.84 -11.81 -9.34
N LEU A 683 -26.43 -12.04 -10.59
CA LEU A 683 -26.93 -11.34 -11.77
C LEU A 683 -28.45 -11.50 -12.02
N ILE A 684 -29.03 -12.61 -11.53
CA ILE A 684 -30.47 -12.91 -11.62
C ILE A 684 -31.26 -12.51 -10.37
N SER A 685 -30.60 -11.94 -9.35
CA SER A 685 -31.22 -11.51 -8.11
C SER A 685 -32.24 -10.38 -8.34
N PRO A 686 -33.33 -10.28 -7.53
CA PRO A 686 -34.15 -9.06 -7.46
C PRO A 686 -33.37 -7.85 -6.94
N LYS A 687 -32.35 -8.09 -6.11
CA LYS A 687 -31.48 -7.07 -5.50
C LYS A 687 -30.21 -6.75 -6.31
N PHE A 688 -30.03 -7.38 -7.48
CA PHE A 688 -28.87 -7.16 -8.35
C PHE A 688 -28.78 -5.69 -8.78
N ILE A 689 -27.85 -4.91 -8.22
CA ILE A 689 -27.68 -3.46 -8.48
C ILE A 689 -29.02 -2.70 -8.51
N SER A 690 -29.94 -3.05 -7.60
CA SER A 690 -31.33 -2.58 -7.66
C SER A 690 -31.48 -1.07 -7.43
N ALA A 691 -30.54 -0.45 -6.70
CA ALA A 691 -30.47 1.00 -6.55
C ALA A 691 -30.22 1.70 -7.90
N ASP A 692 -29.36 1.12 -8.74
CA ASP A 692 -28.92 1.73 -9.99
C ASP A 692 -29.85 1.39 -11.19
N GLY A 693 -30.93 0.63 -10.96
CA GLY A 693 -31.93 0.26 -11.96
C GLY A 693 -31.99 -1.24 -12.32
N GLY A 694 -31.13 -2.06 -11.74
CA GLY A 694 -31.20 -3.52 -11.81
C GLY A 694 -30.79 -4.15 -13.15
N PHE A 695 -31.22 -5.39 -13.38
CA PHE A 695 -30.84 -6.19 -14.56
C PHE A 695 -31.11 -5.50 -15.92
N LYS A 696 -32.06 -4.56 -15.98
CA LYS A 696 -32.36 -3.75 -17.18
C LYS A 696 -31.20 -2.84 -17.62
N ARG A 697 -30.21 -2.59 -16.74
CA ARG A 697 -28.95 -1.90 -17.09
C ARG A 697 -27.99 -2.77 -17.88
N VAL A 698 -28.14 -4.10 -17.92
CA VAL A 698 -27.17 -4.99 -18.58
C VAL A 698 -27.24 -4.81 -20.10
N VAL A 699 -26.23 -4.17 -20.69
CA VAL A 699 -26.15 -3.84 -22.13
C VAL A 699 -25.30 -4.84 -22.92
N TRP A 700 -24.31 -5.47 -22.29
CA TRP A 700 -23.40 -6.44 -22.90
C TRP A 700 -23.07 -7.58 -21.94
N MET A 701 -22.92 -8.79 -22.45
CA MET A 701 -22.56 -9.97 -21.65
C MET A 701 -21.60 -10.90 -22.40
N SER A 702 -20.63 -11.49 -21.70
CA SER A 702 -19.80 -12.58 -22.23
C SER A 702 -20.67 -13.71 -22.78
N LYS A 703 -20.40 -14.15 -24.01
CA LYS A 703 -21.30 -15.07 -24.72
C LYS A 703 -21.50 -16.42 -24.01
N ASN A 704 -20.44 -17.00 -23.44
CA ASN A 704 -20.53 -18.23 -22.65
C ASN A 704 -21.43 -18.10 -21.42
N LEU A 705 -21.47 -16.93 -20.77
CA LEU A 705 -22.36 -16.67 -19.64
C LEU A 705 -23.82 -16.58 -20.11
N LYS A 706 -24.06 -15.85 -21.21
CA LYS A 706 -25.38 -15.70 -21.84
C LYS A 706 -25.95 -17.06 -22.32
N ASP A 707 -25.11 -17.90 -22.91
CA ASP A 707 -25.46 -19.24 -23.40
C ASP A 707 -25.64 -20.27 -22.26
N SER A 708 -24.91 -20.14 -21.14
CA SER A 708 -24.98 -21.11 -20.04
C SER A 708 -26.08 -20.85 -19.01
N MET A 709 -26.57 -19.61 -18.92
CA MET A 709 -27.66 -19.20 -18.01
C MET A 709 -28.89 -18.68 -18.76
N THR A 710 -29.11 -19.10 -20.02
CA THR A 710 -30.20 -18.58 -20.87
C THR A 710 -31.58 -18.73 -20.23
N THR A 711 -31.86 -19.83 -19.52
CA THR A 711 -33.17 -20.07 -18.88
C THR A 711 -33.39 -19.12 -17.70
N GLU A 712 -32.38 -18.97 -16.86
CA GLU A 712 -32.37 -18.14 -15.67
C GLU A 712 -32.46 -16.64 -16.04
N PHE A 713 -31.75 -16.22 -17.09
CA PHE A 713 -31.86 -14.88 -17.64
C PHE A 713 -33.21 -14.63 -18.35
N GLN A 714 -33.80 -15.62 -19.02
CA GLN A 714 -35.15 -15.50 -19.59
C GLN A 714 -36.21 -15.29 -18.50
N ILE A 715 -36.16 -16.04 -17.40
CA ILE A 715 -37.03 -15.84 -16.23
C ILE A 715 -36.82 -14.43 -15.64
N THR A 716 -35.59 -13.95 -15.60
CA THR A 716 -35.25 -12.58 -15.14
C THR A 716 -35.83 -11.52 -16.08
N ALA A 717 -35.71 -11.69 -17.40
CA ALA A 717 -36.28 -10.81 -18.42
C ALA A 717 -37.82 -10.72 -18.33
N GLU A 718 -38.48 -11.86 -18.11
CA GLU A 718 -39.93 -11.92 -17.86
C GLU A 718 -40.35 -11.24 -16.55
N ARG A 719 -39.54 -11.37 -15.48
CA ARG A 719 -39.74 -10.67 -14.19
C ARG A 719 -39.62 -9.14 -14.35
N GLU A 720 -38.63 -8.67 -15.10
CA GLU A 720 -38.45 -7.24 -15.39
C GLU A 720 -39.49 -6.68 -16.38
N GLY A 721 -40.36 -7.53 -16.93
CA GLY A 721 -41.46 -7.15 -17.82
C GLY A 721 -41.09 -6.99 -19.30
N ILE A 722 -39.91 -7.47 -19.71
CA ILE A 722 -39.36 -7.32 -21.07
C ILE A 722 -38.93 -8.72 -21.59
N PRO A 723 -39.86 -9.57 -22.06
CA PRO A 723 -39.57 -10.98 -22.36
C PRO A 723 -38.55 -11.22 -23.49
N ASP A 724 -38.26 -10.22 -24.32
CA ASP A 724 -37.27 -10.24 -25.40
C ASP A 724 -35.94 -9.57 -25.01
N PHE A 725 -35.77 -9.14 -23.74
CA PHE A 725 -34.60 -8.39 -23.28
C PHE A 725 -33.27 -9.07 -23.59
N ILE A 726 -33.19 -10.41 -23.51
CA ILE A 726 -31.95 -11.16 -23.77
C ILE A 726 -31.49 -11.05 -25.23
N ASP A 727 -32.41 -10.82 -26.19
CA ASP A 727 -32.08 -10.52 -27.58
C ASP A 727 -31.69 -9.04 -27.81
N ARG A 728 -31.90 -8.18 -26.82
CA ARG A 728 -31.44 -6.78 -26.79
C ARG A 728 -30.05 -6.62 -26.16
N ILE A 729 -29.63 -7.49 -25.23
CA ILE A 729 -28.27 -7.51 -24.66
C ILE A 729 -27.24 -7.94 -25.74
N ALA A 730 -26.17 -7.18 -25.93
CA ALA A 730 -25.06 -7.51 -26.83
C ALA A 730 -24.16 -8.64 -26.30
N ASP A 731 -23.35 -9.27 -27.17
CA ASP A 731 -22.29 -10.19 -26.74
C ASP A 731 -21.02 -10.09 -27.60
N GLY A 732 -19.91 -10.62 -27.06
CA GLY A 732 -18.56 -10.60 -27.66
C GLY A 732 -18.37 -11.37 -28.98
N SER A 733 -19.43 -12.00 -29.53
CA SER A 733 -19.41 -12.54 -30.90
C SER A 733 -19.94 -11.55 -31.95
N THR A 734 -20.56 -10.46 -31.51
CA THR A 734 -21.19 -9.43 -32.38
C THR A 734 -20.75 -8.00 -32.07
N VAL A 735 -20.31 -7.72 -30.84
CA VAL A 735 -19.99 -6.38 -30.34
C VAL A 735 -18.76 -6.46 -29.44
N THR A 736 -17.72 -5.70 -29.79
CA THR A 736 -16.39 -5.73 -29.17
C THR A 736 -15.81 -4.35 -28.86
N THR A 737 -16.41 -3.25 -29.33
CA THR A 737 -16.08 -1.87 -28.93
C THR A 737 -17.29 -1.13 -28.38
N VAL A 738 -17.07 0.02 -27.74
CA VAL A 738 -18.15 0.92 -27.29
C VAL A 738 -18.96 1.46 -28.48
N GLU A 739 -18.33 1.83 -29.60
CA GLU A 739 -19.05 2.35 -30.77
C GLU A 739 -19.99 1.30 -31.39
N GLU A 740 -19.57 0.03 -31.40
CA GLU A 740 -20.43 -1.10 -31.81
C GLU A 740 -21.60 -1.31 -30.83
N LEU A 741 -21.35 -1.13 -29.52
CA LEU A 741 -22.36 -1.26 -28.48
C LEU A 741 -23.39 -0.12 -28.53
N GLU A 742 -22.96 1.12 -28.75
CA GLU A 742 -23.85 2.27 -28.95
C GLU A 742 -24.84 2.04 -30.10
N VAL A 743 -24.36 1.54 -31.24
CA VAL A 743 -25.21 1.22 -32.39
C VAL A 743 -26.19 0.11 -32.03
N TRP A 744 -25.70 -0.99 -31.44
CA TRP A 744 -26.54 -2.13 -31.05
C TRP A 744 -27.64 -1.74 -30.05
N VAL A 745 -27.30 -1.02 -28.97
CA VAL A 745 -28.24 -0.58 -27.92
C VAL A 745 -29.35 0.32 -28.51
N LYS A 746 -29.02 1.14 -29.51
CA LYS A 746 -30.00 1.99 -30.23
C LYS A 746 -30.83 1.21 -31.25
N GLU A 747 -30.24 0.29 -32.02
CA GLU A 747 -30.97 -0.58 -32.96
C GLU A 747 -31.92 -1.56 -32.26
N LYS A 748 -31.59 -1.95 -31.01
CA LYS A 748 -32.35 -2.90 -30.20
C LYS A 748 -33.36 -2.26 -29.24
N ASP A 749 -33.53 -0.94 -29.26
CA ASP A 749 -34.50 -0.24 -28.40
C ASP A 749 -34.25 -0.58 -26.92
N HIS A 750 -32.99 -0.49 -26.46
CA HIS A 750 -32.59 -1.03 -25.17
C HIS A 750 -33.07 -0.16 -23.99
N PRO A 751 -33.72 -0.73 -22.95
CA PRO A 751 -34.37 0.06 -21.88
C PRO A 751 -33.43 0.97 -21.08
N ALA A 752 -32.14 0.64 -21.01
CA ALA A 752 -31.13 1.50 -20.38
C ALA A 752 -31.08 2.93 -20.94
N LEU A 753 -31.49 3.16 -22.19
CA LEU A 753 -31.57 4.49 -22.80
C LEU A 753 -32.60 5.41 -22.12
N ASP A 754 -33.70 4.85 -21.62
CA ASP A 754 -34.80 5.60 -20.98
C ASP A 754 -34.65 5.75 -19.46
N MET A 755 -33.70 5.05 -18.84
CA MET A 755 -33.63 4.87 -17.38
C MET A 755 -32.95 6.01 -16.60
N GLY A 756 -32.54 7.10 -17.26
CA GLY A 756 -31.76 8.19 -16.64
C GLY A 756 -30.32 7.77 -16.31
N PRO A 757 -29.38 8.73 -16.13
CA PRO A 757 -27.96 8.45 -15.99
C PRO A 757 -27.65 7.56 -14.76
N MET A 758 -26.62 6.72 -14.85
CA MET A 758 -26.05 6.00 -13.70
C MET A 758 -25.07 6.93 -12.96
N GLU A 759 -25.57 7.62 -11.95
CA GLU A 759 -24.81 8.56 -11.12
C GLU A 759 -24.84 8.12 -9.65
N ALA A 760 -23.77 8.41 -8.90
CA ALA A 760 -23.83 8.34 -7.44
C ALA A 760 -24.60 9.58 -6.91
N PRO A 761 -25.55 9.42 -5.97
CA PRO A 761 -26.44 10.51 -5.57
C PRO A 761 -25.71 11.62 -4.80
N SER A 762 -25.62 12.80 -5.40
CA SER A 762 -24.99 13.97 -4.77
C SER A 762 -25.91 14.65 -3.75
N ALA A 763 -25.64 14.35 -2.47
CA ALA A 763 -26.12 15.03 -1.24
C ALA A 763 -27.61 14.87 -0.85
N GLY A 764 -27.89 14.82 0.48
CA GLY A 764 -29.25 15.11 0.98
C GLY A 764 -29.77 14.45 2.27
N LYS A 765 -29.02 14.35 3.38
CA LYS A 765 -29.61 14.08 4.73
C LYS A 765 -29.06 15.07 5.77
N GLU A 766 -29.94 15.75 6.49
CA GLU A 766 -29.58 16.76 7.52
C GLU A 766 -28.92 16.10 8.74
N VAL A 767 -27.67 16.45 9.04
CA VAL A 767 -27.04 16.11 10.32
C VAL A 767 -27.54 17.07 11.39
N VAL A 768 -28.25 16.55 12.39
CA VAL A 768 -28.66 17.32 13.57
C VAL A 768 -27.41 17.73 14.36
N GLN A 769 -27.29 19.03 14.62
CA GLN A 769 -26.11 19.70 15.19
C GLN A 769 -25.73 19.25 16.63
N PRO A 770 -24.48 19.50 17.09
CA PRO A 770 -23.62 18.36 17.44
C PRO A 770 -22.87 18.56 18.79
N ALA A 771 -21.81 17.76 18.99
CA ALA A 771 -20.49 18.00 19.61
C ALA A 771 -20.25 18.95 20.84
N ASP A 772 -21.12 19.89 21.18
CA ASP A 772 -20.84 20.96 22.16
C ASP A 772 -20.43 20.42 23.55
N ASP A 773 -21.08 19.36 24.03
CA ASP A 773 -20.75 18.71 25.32
C ASP A 773 -19.36 18.03 25.34
N VAL A 774 -18.77 17.73 24.18
CA VAL A 774 -17.43 17.15 24.05
C VAL A 774 -16.38 18.26 23.94
N ILE A 775 -16.66 19.29 23.13
CA ILE A 775 -15.79 20.45 22.96
C ILE A 775 -15.67 21.20 24.30
N ALA A 776 -16.77 21.47 25.01
CA ALA A 776 -16.75 22.15 26.30
C ALA A 776 -15.96 21.38 27.39
N GLN A 777 -15.88 20.05 27.31
CA GLN A 777 -15.04 19.25 28.20
C GLN A 777 -13.56 19.30 27.82
N ALA A 778 -13.22 19.39 26.52
CA ALA A 778 -11.85 19.58 26.06
C ALA A 778 -11.33 20.99 26.40
N GLU A 779 -12.12 22.04 26.13
CA GLU A 779 -11.77 23.44 26.43
C GLU A 779 -11.50 23.65 27.93
N ALA A 780 -12.33 23.07 28.81
CA ALA A 780 -12.15 23.15 30.26
C ALA A 780 -10.89 22.42 30.78
N VAL A 781 -10.29 21.53 29.99
CA VAL A 781 -8.98 20.92 30.28
C VAL A 781 -7.84 21.80 29.76
N VAL A 782 -7.98 22.37 28.55
CA VAL A 782 -6.98 23.26 27.92
C VAL A 782 -6.82 24.57 28.71
N GLU A 783 -7.92 25.26 29.05
CA GLU A 783 -7.88 26.52 29.81
C GLU A 783 -7.16 26.35 31.16
N LYS A 784 -7.29 25.15 31.75
CA LYS A 784 -6.65 24.78 33.02
C LYS A 784 -5.16 24.41 32.89
N ALA A 785 -4.70 24.06 31.69
CA ALA A 785 -3.30 23.75 31.40
C ALA A 785 -2.48 25.00 31.03
N MET A 786 -3.11 26.03 30.44
CA MET A 786 -2.43 27.26 30.01
C MET A 786 -2.20 28.31 31.13
N ALA A 787 -2.45 27.95 32.39
CA ALA A 787 -2.66 28.90 33.49
C ALA A 787 -1.57 28.94 34.59
N GLU A 788 -0.31 28.56 34.31
CA GLU A 788 0.84 28.95 35.15
C GLU A 788 2.13 29.12 34.29
N PRO A 789 3.03 30.09 34.62
CA PRO A 789 4.01 30.59 33.64
C PRO A 789 5.40 29.94 33.72
N THR A 790 6.05 29.80 32.57
CA THR A 790 7.48 29.47 32.44
C THR A 790 8.38 30.56 33.01
N GLN A 791 9.48 30.17 33.65
CA GLN A 791 10.61 31.04 33.97
C GLN A 791 11.84 30.62 33.16
N GLU A 792 12.46 31.59 32.48
CA GLU A 792 13.75 31.42 31.81
C GLU A 792 14.89 31.29 32.84
N ILE A 793 15.86 30.42 32.57
CA ILE A 793 17.20 30.50 33.16
C ILE A 793 18.22 30.35 32.02
N ALA A 794 19.01 31.40 31.79
CA ALA A 794 20.07 31.42 30.78
C ALA A 794 21.37 30.79 31.30
N VAL A 795 22.23 30.37 30.37
CA VAL A 795 23.52 29.71 30.64
C VAL A 795 24.52 30.66 31.32
N GLU A 796 25.20 30.19 32.37
CA GLU A 796 26.34 30.87 33.01
C GLU A 796 27.62 30.02 32.91
N THR A 797 28.74 30.62 32.49
CA THR A 797 30.07 29.97 32.42
C THR A 797 31.20 30.92 32.81
N ALA A 798 32.15 30.47 33.65
CA ALA A 798 33.36 31.20 34.06
C ALA A 798 34.29 30.30 34.92
N PRO A 799 35.55 30.69 35.22
CA PRO A 799 36.47 31.63 34.56
C PRO A 799 37.78 30.89 34.15
N VAL A 800 38.94 31.45 33.75
CA VAL A 800 39.65 32.77 33.84
C VAL A 800 40.62 32.81 32.60
N VAL A 801 41.31 33.85 32.09
CA VAL A 801 41.94 35.14 32.51
C VAL A 801 42.06 35.98 31.21
N ALA A 802 41.92 37.31 31.08
CA ALA A 802 41.37 38.48 31.81
C ALA A 802 41.16 39.59 30.73
N LYS A 803 41.15 40.94 30.87
CA LYS A 803 41.55 42.00 31.85
C LYS A 803 40.69 43.26 31.50
N VAL A 804 40.22 44.09 32.45
CA VAL A 804 40.82 45.39 32.89
C VAL A 804 41.12 46.38 31.74
N GLU A 805 40.67 47.65 31.68
CA GLU A 805 39.77 48.59 32.42
C GLU A 805 39.52 49.82 31.45
N THR A 806 38.58 50.78 31.52
CA THR A 806 37.42 51.18 32.37
C THR A 806 36.57 52.31 31.71
N LEU A 807 35.23 52.27 31.87
CA LEU A 807 34.26 53.33 32.33
C LEU A 807 34.34 54.84 31.88
N PRO A 808 33.26 55.67 32.01
CA PRO A 808 31.78 55.39 31.90
C PRO A 808 30.86 56.53 31.30
N GLU A 809 29.64 56.15 30.83
CA GLU A 809 28.28 56.80 30.97
C GLU A 809 28.01 58.31 30.62
N PRO A 810 26.76 58.91 30.67
CA PRO A 810 25.44 58.44 31.18
C PRO A 810 24.09 58.79 30.43
N VAL A 811 23.06 57.91 30.63
CA VAL A 811 21.61 58.19 30.96
C VAL A 811 20.51 58.62 29.92
N LYS A 812 19.25 58.17 30.19
CA LYS A 812 17.91 58.34 29.50
C LYS A 812 17.11 59.60 30.02
N PRO A 813 15.75 59.85 29.84
CA PRO A 813 14.59 59.23 29.11
C PRO A 813 13.76 60.29 28.27
N ALA A 814 12.44 60.31 27.94
CA ALA A 814 11.21 59.50 28.21
C ALA A 814 10.02 59.79 27.20
N ILE A 815 9.02 58.88 27.12
CA ILE A 815 7.50 59.01 27.22
C ILE A 815 6.82 60.39 26.91
N PRO A 816 5.61 60.52 26.26
CA PRO A 816 4.49 59.57 26.02
C PRO A 816 3.86 59.52 24.58
N ALA A 817 2.79 58.71 24.40
CA ALA A 817 1.87 58.68 23.24
C ALA A 817 0.69 59.72 23.36
N PRO A 818 -0.22 59.96 22.36
CA PRO A 818 -1.25 58.97 21.93
C PRO A 818 -1.83 59.10 20.48
N SER A 819 -2.88 58.30 20.20
CA SER A 819 -3.99 58.51 19.21
C SER A 819 -3.83 58.03 17.74
N ALA A 820 -4.97 58.02 17.03
CA ALA A 820 -5.29 57.17 15.86
C ALA A 820 -5.37 57.96 14.51
N PRO A 821 -5.53 57.30 13.34
CA PRO A 821 -5.11 57.85 12.03
C PRO A 821 -6.23 58.52 11.21
N PRO A 822 -5.86 59.21 10.10
CA PRO A 822 -6.76 59.53 8.99
C PRO A 822 -6.47 58.71 7.72
N SER A 823 -7.53 58.08 7.20
CA SER A 823 -7.86 57.80 5.78
C SER A 823 -6.80 57.94 4.66
N GLY A 824 -6.65 56.88 3.86
CA GLY A 824 -6.13 56.91 2.48
C GLY A 824 -6.31 55.53 1.82
N SER A 825 -6.75 55.47 0.56
CA SER A 825 -7.06 54.20 -0.14
C SER A 825 -5.79 53.43 -0.56
N VAL A 826 -5.96 52.18 -0.98
CA VAL A 826 -4.86 51.32 -1.46
C VAL A 826 -4.20 51.94 -2.71
N GLU A 827 -4.99 52.53 -3.61
CA GLU A 827 -4.50 53.22 -4.81
C GLU A 827 -3.49 54.34 -4.45
N GLN A 828 -3.75 55.09 -3.37
CA GLN A 828 -2.88 56.17 -2.87
C GLN A 828 -1.57 55.67 -2.20
N ARG A 829 -1.39 54.35 -2.11
CA ARG A 829 -0.15 53.67 -1.75
C ARG A 829 0.55 53.12 -2.99
N MET A 830 -0.18 52.52 -3.94
CA MET A 830 0.36 52.02 -5.21
C MET A 830 0.96 53.14 -6.08
N ASP A 831 0.23 54.26 -6.24
CA ASP A 831 0.71 55.51 -6.88
C ASP A 831 1.94 56.13 -6.17
N ARG A 832 2.28 55.66 -4.96
CA ARG A 832 3.52 56.04 -4.26
C ARG A 832 4.67 55.08 -4.53
N LEU A 833 4.37 53.82 -4.89
CA LEU A 833 5.33 52.76 -5.19
C LEU A 833 5.86 52.88 -6.63
N GLU A 834 4.99 53.13 -7.61
CA GLU A 834 5.40 53.37 -9.01
C GLU A 834 6.43 54.51 -9.12
N ARG A 835 6.25 55.58 -8.34
CA ARG A 835 7.16 56.73 -8.32
C ARG A 835 8.52 56.38 -7.72
N ALA A 836 8.56 55.44 -6.78
CA ALA A 836 9.82 54.92 -6.23
C ALA A 836 10.56 54.03 -7.24
N VAL A 837 9.86 53.11 -7.91
CA VAL A 837 10.41 52.26 -8.98
C VAL A 837 10.92 53.11 -10.16
N THR A 838 10.13 54.10 -10.60
CA THR A 838 10.54 55.07 -11.65
C THR A 838 11.84 55.80 -11.28
N THR A 839 12.01 56.15 -10.00
CA THR A 839 13.23 56.80 -9.50
C THR A 839 14.42 55.84 -9.52
N LEU A 840 14.21 54.56 -9.16
CA LEU A 840 15.25 53.53 -9.14
C LEU A 840 15.78 53.21 -10.56
N ILE A 841 14.89 53.10 -11.54
CA ILE A 841 15.25 52.93 -12.96
C ILE A 841 16.10 54.12 -13.44
N GLY A 842 15.73 55.35 -13.07
CA GLY A 842 16.50 56.56 -13.38
C GLY A 842 17.93 56.53 -12.85
N SER A 843 18.15 56.03 -11.62
CA SER A 843 19.50 55.85 -11.08
C SER A 843 20.32 54.75 -11.79
N LEU A 844 19.67 53.67 -12.25
CA LEU A 844 20.34 52.57 -12.95
C LEU A 844 20.81 52.96 -14.36
N VAL A 845 20.00 53.72 -15.10
CA VAL A 845 20.42 54.31 -16.39
C VAL A 845 21.57 55.30 -16.19
N GLY A 846 21.57 56.07 -15.09
CA GLY A 846 22.69 56.92 -14.72
C GLY A 846 23.99 56.16 -14.48
N ALA A 847 23.94 55.02 -13.77
CA ALA A 847 25.11 54.19 -13.50
C ALA A 847 25.67 53.50 -14.76
N LEU A 848 24.81 53.01 -15.65
CA LEU A 848 25.24 52.39 -16.91
C LEU A 848 25.86 53.40 -17.90
N ALA A 849 25.46 54.68 -17.82
CA ALA A 849 26.08 55.74 -18.62
C ALA A 849 27.53 56.08 -18.23
N GLU A 850 28.00 55.66 -17.03
CA GLU A 850 29.41 55.85 -16.61
C GLU A 850 30.34 54.71 -17.08
N LEU A 851 29.80 53.61 -17.60
CA LEU A 851 30.54 52.47 -18.20
C LEU A 851 30.34 52.43 -19.73
N GLY A 852 30.59 53.57 -20.39
CA GLY A 852 30.15 53.80 -21.76
C GLY A 852 30.91 53.02 -22.85
N ASP A 853 30.20 52.13 -23.54
CA ASP A 853 30.28 51.97 -25.00
C ASP A 853 28.94 51.43 -25.57
N VAL A 854 27.90 52.27 -25.63
CA VAL A 854 26.55 51.92 -26.12
C VAL A 854 25.95 53.08 -26.93
N ASP A 855 25.36 52.79 -28.10
CA ASP A 855 24.67 53.77 -28.94
C ASP A 855 23.25 54.08 -28.43
N ILE A 856 22.84 55.35 -28.50
CA ILE A 856 21.70 55.94 -27.78
C ILE A 856 20.45 56.07 -28.67
N ALA A 857 20.39 55.33 -29.78
CA ALA A 857 19.50 55.62 -30.91
C ALA A 857 18.00 55.31 -30.71
N HIS A 858 17.59 54.64 -29.63
CA HIS A 858 16.23 54.10 -29.46
C HIS A 858 15.61 54.35 -28.06
N LEU A 859 15.41 55.62 -27.68
CA LEU A 859 14.49 56.01 -26.58
C LEU A 859 13.58 57.20 -27.00
N PRO A 860 12.40 57.36 -26.37
CA PRO A 860 11.16 57.49 -27.14
C PRO A 860 10.64 58.93 -27.35
N VAL A 861 9.69 59.06 -28.28
CA VAL A 861 8.89 60.29 -28.48
C VAL A 861 7.39 59.97 -28.44
N PRO A 862 6.63 60.46 -27.44
CA PRO A 862 5.18 60.43 -27.47
C PRO A 862 4.63 61.60 -28.29
N VAL A 863 3.90 61.33 -29.38
CA VAL A 863 3.12 62.35 -30.11
C VAL A 863 1.64 61.97 -30.11
N LYS A 864 0.80 62.95 -29.75
CA LYS A 864 -0.62 62.77 -29.47
C LYS A 864 -1.47 63.22 -30.67
N ALA A 865 -2.21 62.27 -31.25
CA ALA A 865 -3.43 62.41 -32.07
C ALA A 865 -3.43 63.37 -33.28
N VAL A 866 -3.98 62.90 -34.41
CA VAL A 866 -5.07 63.57 -35.18
C VAL A 866 -5.65 62.59 -36.21
N ALA A 867 -6.93 62.70 -36.50
CA ALA A 867 -7.69 61.90 -37.47
C ALA A 867 -8.36 62.86 -38.51
N PRO A 868 -9.31 62.44 -39.37
CA PRO A 868 -9.39 61.26 -40.24
C PRO A 868 -9.55 61.66 -41.73
N THR A 869 -9.45 60.72 -42.68
CA THR A 869 -10.11 60.79 -44.02
C THR A 869 -10.15 59.38 -44.66
N PRO A 870 -10.99 59.09 -45.69
CA PRO A 870 -12.16 58.26 -45.43
C PRO A 870 -12.24 56.93 -46.24
N GLN A 871 -13.28 56.16 -45.93
CA GLN A 871 -13.53 54.78 -46.36
C GLN A 871 -13.69 54.57 -47.88
N ALA A 872 -13.39 53.34 -48.30
CA ALA A 872 -14.21 52.59 -49.24
C ALA A 872 -14.64 51.26 -48.58
N ALA A 873 -15.90 50.83 -48.78
CA ALA A 873 -16.40 49.51 -48.38
C ALA A 873 -15.99 48.46 -49.45
N VAL A 874 -16.12 47.13 -49.30
CA VAL A 874 -17.02 46.24 -48.53
C VAL A 874 -16.13 45.06 -48.04
N GLU A 875 -16.30 44.41 -46.88
CA GLU A 875 -17.46 43.57 -46.49
C GLU A 875 -17.59 43.39 -44.97
N SER A 876 -18.82 43.21 -44.47
CA SER A 876 -19.07 43.12 -43.01
C SER A 876 -18.83 41.71 -42.47
N ALA A 877 -17.75 41.55 -41.69
CA ALA A 877 -17.71 40.49 -40.68
C ALA A 877 -18.92 40.63 -39.72
N PRO A 878 -19.38 39.53 -39.09
CA PRO A 878 -20.34 39.62 -38.00
C PRO A 878 -19.82 40.58 -36.92
N PRO A 879 -20.71 41.34 -36.23
CA PRO A 879 -20.26 42.13 -35.10
C PRO A 879 -19.62 41.20 -34.06
N GLN A 880 -18.41 41.54 -33.59
CA GLN A 880 -17.93 40.96 -32.34
C GLN A 880 -18.98 41.29 -31.27
N ILE A 881 -19.51 40.24 -30.64
CA ILE A 881 -20.35 40.40 -29.48
C ILE A 881 -19.39 40.77 -28.35
N GLU A 882 -19.25 42.08 -28.09
CA GLU A 882 -18.89 42.53 -26.75
C GLU A 882 -19.96 41.97 -25.82
N LEU A 883 -19.65 40.84 -25.18
CA LEU A 883 -20.41 40.36 -24.04
C LEU A 883 -20.40 41.50 -23.03
N ALA A 884 -21.58 41.99 -22.67
CA ALA A 884 -21.67 43.01 -21.64
C ALA A 884 -21.04 42.41 -20.36
N PRO A 885 -20.16 43.15 -19.66
CA PRO A 885 -19.50 42.63 -18.47
C PRO A 885 -20.57 42.13 -17.51
N ASP A 886 -20.40 40.89 -17.02
CA ASP A 886 -21.48 40.16 -16.39
C ASP A 886 -22.06 40.97 -15.24
N LYS A 887 -23.37 41.23 -15.34
CA LYS A 887 -24.10 41.80 -14.23
C LYS A 887 -24.11 40.75 -13.13
N LEU A 888 -23.36 41.03 -12.07
CA LEU A 888 -23.43 40.34 -10.78
C LEU A 888 -24.86 39.88 -10.52
N TRP A 889 -25.10 38.58 -10.73
CA TRP A 889 -26.42 37.97 -10.69
C TRP A 889 -26.97 37.95 -9.26
N ILE A 890 -26.04 37.91 -8.31
CA ILE A 890 -26.20 38.20 -6.89
C ILE A 890 -26.17 39.74 -6.71
N ALA A 891 -27.25 40.30 -6.18
CA ALA A 891 -27.29 41.70 -5.78
C ALA A 891 -26.37 41.97 -4.57
N ALA A 892 -25.92 43.21 -4.40
CA ALA A 892 -24.93 43.58 -3.37
C ALA A 892 -25.41 43.36 -1.91
N ASP A 893 -26.72 43.21 -1.71
CA ASP A 893 -27.40 42.87 -0.46
C ASP A 893 -27.70 41.35 -0.30
N THR A 894 -27.32 40.54 -1.29
CA THR A 894 -27.42 39.06 -1.28
C THR A 894 -26.04 38.38 -1.22
N GLN A 895 -25.02 39.05 -0.69
CA GLN A 895 -23.74 38.42 -0.37
C GLN A 895 -23.93 37.37 0.74
N THR A 896 -24.03 36.10 0.36
CA THR A 896 -23.77 34.97 1.25
C THR A 896 -22.38 35.14 1.86
N GLU A 897 -22.22 34.92 3.16
CA GLU A 897 -20.88 34.84 3.75
C GLU A 897 -20.18 33.61 3.14
N LEU A 898 -19.14 33.87 2.35
CA LEU A 898 -18.25 32.82 1.85
C LEU A 898 -17.55 32.20 3.06
N LEU A 899 -17.95 30.98 3.40
CA LEU A 899 -17.15 30.10 4.23
C LEU A 899 -15.78 29.97 3.55
N LYS A 900 -14.73 30.23 4.32
CA LYS A 900 -13.34 30.11 3.88
C LYS A 900 -12.70 28.96 4.62
N GLU A 901 -12.10 28.05 3.88
CA GLU A 901 -11.20 27.07 4.46
C GLU A 901 -9.97 27.75 5.06
N LYS A 902 -9.29 27.02 5.94
CA LYS A 902 -8.02 27.44 6.55
C LYS A 902 -6.99 26.35 6.41
N TRP A 903 -6.25 26.45 5.33
CA TRP A 903 -5.11 25.60 5.02
C TRP A 903 -3.99 25.82 6.06
N ALA A 904 -3.39 24.71 6.51
CA ALA A 904 -2.36 24.70 7.54
C ALA A 904 -0.95 24.60 6.94
N GLY A 905 -0.82 23.86 5.84
CA GLY A 905 0.41 23.71 5.06
C GLY A 905 0.42 24.56 3.79
N SER A 906 1.53 24.50 3.07
CA SER A 906 1.73 25.22 1.80
C SER A 906 2.63 24.44 0.85
N VAL A 907 2.42 24.57 -0.45
CA VAL A 907 3.29 24.00 -1.47
C VAL A 907 4.67 24.66 -1.39
N ARG A 908 5.75 23.89 -1.47
CA ARG A 908 7.14 24.36 -1.45
C ARG A 908 7.45 25.17 -2.70
N GLU A 909 8.04 26.35 -2.55
CA GLU A 909 8.62 27.06 -3.69
C GLU A 909 9.92 26.37 -4.11
N ILE A 910 10.05 26.00 -5.39
CA ILE A 910 11.22 25.35 -5.97
C ILE A 910 11.72 26.11 -7.20
N GLN A 911 13.04 26.32 -7.28
CA GLN A 911 13.70 26.97 -8.41
C GLN A 911 14.36 25.96 -9.36
N ILE A 912 13.94 25.97 -10.63
CA ILE A 912 14.51 25.19 -11.73
C ILE A 912 15.48 26.08 -12.52
N GLY A 913 16.68 25.57 -12.81
CA GLY A 913 17.76 26.32 -13.45
C GLY A 913 18.61 27.14 -12.48
N ALA A 914 19.81 27.51 -12.94
CA ALA A 914 20.78 28.33 -12.22
C ALA A 914 21.42 29.38 -13.15
N MET A 915 21.49 30.62 -12.69
CA MET A 915 22.18 31.70 -13.40
C MET A 915 23.70 31.64 -13.17
N ALA A 916 24.45 32.45 -13.93
CA ALA A 916 25.90 32.61 -13.77
C ALA A 916 26.36 33.07 -12.37
N ALA A 917 25.46 33.66 -11.56
CA ALA A 917 25.72 34.01 -10.17
C ALA A 917 25.61 32.81 -9.20
N GLU A 918 24.94 31.74 -9.61
CA GLU A 918 24.65 30.54 -8.82
C GLU A 918 25.50 29.33 -9.26
N GLY A 919 26.10 29.39 -10.46
CA GLY A 919 27.01 28.39 -11.00
C GLY A 919 26.55 27.70 -12.29
N GLY A 920 25.37 28.05 -12.82
CA GLY A 920 24.87 27.58 -14.13
C GLY A 920 25.06 28.61 -15.25
N THR A 921 24.51 28.33 -16.43
CA THR A 921 24.60 29.19 -17.63
C THR A 921 23.26 29.80 -18.05
N ARG A 922 22.18 29.59 -17.31
CA ARG A 922 20.84 30.06 -17.67
C ARG A 922 20.74 31.60 -17.60
N THR A 923 19.96 32.19 -18.51
CA THR A 923 19.69 33.65 -18.52
C THR A 923 18.47 34.02 -17.66
N SER A 924 17.63 33.04 -17.36
CA SER A 924 16.47 33.13 -16.48
C SER A 924 16.37 31.88 -15.60
N VAL A 925 15.57 31.95 -14.54
CA VAL A 925 15.22 30.81 -13.69
C VAL A 925 13.71 30.77 -13.49
N VAL A 926 13.16 29.57 -13.35
CA VAL A 926 11.72 29.35 -13.16
C VAL A 926 11.47 28.98 -11.70
N LYS A 927 10.44 29.57 -11.11
CA LYS A 927 9.92 29.23 -9.78
C LYS A 927 8.53 28.62 -9.90
N VAL A 928 8.30 27.57 -9.13
CA VAL A 928 7.06 26.77 -9.10
C VAL A 928 6.69 26.46 -7.66
N GLY A 929 5.41 26.21 -7.36
CA GLY A 929 4.91 26.06 -6.01
C GLY A 929 4.77 27.38 -5.24
N GLY A 930 4.65 27.28 -3.92
CA GLY A 930 4.45 28.41 -3.00
C GLY A 930 2.99 28.71 -2.65
N GLN A 931 2.01 27.96 -3.18
CA GLN A 931 0.59 28.21 -2.95
C GLN A 931 0.18 27.82 -1.52
N SER A 932 -0.74 28.60 -0.94
CA SER A 932 -1.30 28.41 0.40
C SER A 932 -2.83 28.23 0.41
N SER A 933 -3.39 27.94 -0.76
CA SER A 933 -4.79 27.56 -0.98
C SER A 933 -4.91 26.70 -2.24
N MET A 934 -6.11 26.20 -2.53
CA MET A 934 -6.42 25.59 -3.82
C MET A 934 -6.24 26.59 -4.99
N PRO A 935 -5.99 26.12 -6.23
CA PRO A 935 -5.74 26.98 -7.38
C PRO A 935 -6.85 28.03 -7.58
N PHE A 936 -6.43 29.26 -7.85
CA PHE A 936 -7.30 30.42 -8.10
C PHE A 936 -8.24 30.80 -6.93
N MET A 937 -8.16 30.14 -5.77
CA MET A 937 -8.91 30.52 -4.55
C MET A 937 -8.22 31.66 -3.78
N ASP A 938 -7.95 32.76 -4.48
CA ASP A 938 -7.29 34.00 -4.00
C ASP A 938 -7.97 34.69 -2.81
N PHE A 939 -9.18 34.24 -2.44
CA PHE A 939 -9.89 34.69 -1.25
C PHE A 939 -9.52 33.90 0.02
N GLU A 940 -8.85 32.74 -0.09
CA GLU A 940 -8.45 31.90 1.04
C GLU A 940 -6.96 32.03 1.38
N GLY A 941 -6.09 32.04 0.37
CA GLY A 941 -4.64 32.10 0.52
C GLY A 941 -3.94 32.79 -0.66
N ASP A 942 -2.61 32.89 -0.55
CA ASP A 942 -1.75 33.45 -1.60
C ASP A 942 -1.28 32.35 -2.57
N SER A 943 -1.30 32.66 -3.87
CA SER A 943 -0.61 31.93 -4.94
C SER A 943 0.49 32.83 -5.55
N PRO A 944 1.76 32.73 -5.09
CA PRO A 944 2.81 33.70 -5.41
C PRO A 944 3.48 33.47 -6.77
N ASN A 945 3.49 32.24 -7.28
CA ASN A 945 4.05 31.87 -8.59
C ASN A 945 2.94 31.44 -9.54
N LYS A 946 2.98 31.93 -10.79
CA LYS A 946 2.06 31.50 -11.84
C LYS A 946 2.39 30.07 -12.31
N PRO A 947 1.40 29.29 -12.77
CA PRO A 947 1.64 28.05 -13.51
C PRO A 947 2.55 28.28 -14.75
N VAL A 948 3.38 27.28 -15.02
CA VAL A 948 4.49 27.32 -15.98
C VAL A 948 4.17 26.45 -17.19
N ILE A 949 4.42 26.96 -18.40
CA ILE A 949 4.24 26.18 -19.63
C ILE A 949 5.61 25.79 -20.18
N ALA A 950 5.83 24.48 -20.27
CA ALA A 950 6.98 23.88 -20.94
C ALA A 950 6.64 23.39 -22.35
N ILE A 951 7.66 23.29 -23.22
CA ILE A 951 7.56 22.59 -24.50
C ILE A 951 8.44 21.34 -24.49
N GLU A 952 7.88 20.21 -24.91
CA GLU A 952 8.64 18.99 -25.18
C GLU A 952 9.41 19.12 -26.50
N ILE A 953 10.71 18.87 -26.43
CA ILE A 953 11.60 18.70 -27.57
C ILE A 953 12.29 17.34 -27.47
N LYS A 954 12.78 16.81 -28.59
CA LYS A 954 13.53 15.54 -28.63
C LYS A 954 14.95 15.76 -29.13
N ASP A 955 15.84 14.85 -28.75
CA ASP A 955 17.24 14.79 -29.18
C ASP A 955 17.41 14.53 -30.69
N ARG A 956 16.43 13.88 -31.32
CA ARG A 956 16.29 13.71 -32.77
C ARG A 956 14.86 13.99 -33.26
N ARG A 957 14.68 14.01 -34.58
CA ARG A 957 13.36 14.05 -35.22
C ARG A 957 12.50 12.85 -34.75
N PRO A 958 11.27 13.05 -34.25
CA PRO A 958 10.38 11.95 -33.88
C PRO A 958 9.78 11.24 -35.09
N ASP A 959 9.58 9.92 -34.98
CA ASP A 959 8.96 9.08 -36.02
C ASP A 959 7.48 8.77 -35.74
N ASP A 960 7.05 8.97 -34.48
CA ASP A 960 5.77 8.54 -33.94
C ASP A 960 4.77 9.68 -33.70
N TRP A 961 5.21 10.94 -33.80
CA TRP A 961 4.38 12.13 -33.56
C TRP A 961 3.33 12.35 -34.66
N SER A 962 2.25 13.06 -34.33
CA SER A 962 1.20 13.45 -35.29
C SER A 962 1.77 14.29 -36.44
N GLU A 963 1.31 14.07 -37.68
CA GLU A 963 1.76 14.81 -38.87
C GLU A 963 1.60 16.33 -38.71
N LEU A 964 0.62 16.77 -37.91
CA LEU A 964 0.39 18.17 -37.58
C LEU A 964 1.58 18.78 -36.83
N LEU A 965 2.09 18.11 -35.79
CA LEU A 965 3.29 18.53 -35.05
C LEU A 965 4.55 18.48 -35.93
N LEU A 966 4.68 17.42 -36.75
CA LEU A 966 5.80 17.24 -37.67
C LEU A 966 5.86 18.34 -38.75
N LYS A 967 4.71 18.92 -39.09
CA LYS A 967 4.55 20.04 -40.02
C LYS A 967 4.77 21.40 -39.35
N GLU A 968 4.25 21.60 -38.13
CA GLU A 968 4.34 22.86 -37.39
C GLU A 968 5.79 23.21 -37.01
N TRP A 969 6.53 22.24 -36.45
CA TRP A 969 7.95 22.43 -36.12
C TRP A 969 8.90 22.24 -37.33
N GLY A 970 8.42 21.61 -38.40
CA GLY A 970 9.07 21.55 -39.72
C GLY A 970 10.52 21.03 -39.69
N ASP A 971 11.47 21.92 -40.00
CA ASP A 971 12.91 21.61 -40.04
C ASP A 971 13.62 21.74 -38.68
N ALA A 972 13.01 22.40 -37.69
CA ALA A 972 13.63 22.58 -36.37
C ALA A 972 13.80 21.23 -35.64
N LEU A 973 12.87 20.30 -35.88
CA LEU A 973 12.89 18.90 -35.43
C LEU A 973 14.18 18.13 -35.76
N ASN A 974 14.97 18.61 -36.72
CA ASN A 974 16.18 17.93 -37.18
C ASN A 974 17.42 18.22 -36.29
N ASP A 975 17.34 19.19 -35.36
CA ASP A 975 18.43 19.54 -34.45
C ASP A 975 17.89 20.09 -33.11
N PRO A 976 18.25 19.51 -31.95
CA PRO A 976 17.62 19.86 -30.67
C PRO A 976 17.94 21.29 -30.21
N GLY A 977 19.08 21.88 -30.58
CA GLY A 977 19.38 23.28 -30.27
C GLY A 977 18.54 24.25 -31.11
N THR A 978 18.34 23.92 -32.38
CA THR A 978 17.46 24.67 -33.30
C THR A 978 15.99 24.59 -32.83
N TRP A 979 15.55 23.42 -32.38
CA TRP A 979 14.21 23.22 -31.80
C TRP A 979 14.04 23.96 -30.47
N ALA A 980 15.01 23.89 -29.57
CA ALA A 980 15.00 24.62 -28.30
C ALA A 980 14.80 26.13 -28.51
N LYS A 981 15.52 26.72 -29.47
CA LYS A 981 15.36 28.13 -29.82
C LYS A 981 13.99 28.44 -30.45
N ALA A 982 13.45 27.55 -31.29
CA ALA A 982 12.10 27.72 -31.83
C ALA A 982 11.01 27.63 -30.74
N ALA A 983 11.22 26.83 -29.68
CA ALA A 983 10.32 26.74 -28.54
C ALA A 983 10.41 27.96 -27.59
N GLU A 984 11.61 28.53 -27.42
CA GLU A 984 11.80 29.82 -26.74
C GLU A 984 11.13 30.96 -27.53
N GLU A 985 11.30 31.02 -28.86
CA GLU A 985 10.61 31.98 -29.74
C GLU A 985 9.08 31.80 -29.77
N ALA A 986 8.58 30.60 -29.44
CA ALA A 986 7.15 30.32 -29.27
C ALA A 986 6.58 30.72 -27.89
N GLY A 987 7.42 31.11 -26.92
CA GLY A 987 6.98 31.61 -25.61
C GLY A 987 6.93 30.58 -24.47
N ALA A 988 7.73 29.51 -24.55
CA ALA A 988 7.96 28.58 -23.43
C ALA A 988 8.63 29.29 -22.24
N ASP A 989 8.23 28.97 -21.00
CA ASP A 989 8.97 29.39 -19.79
C ASP A 989 10.15 28.43 -19.50
N LEU A 990 10.03 27.18 -19.95
CA LEU A 990 10.83 26.01 -19.59
C LEU A 990 10.88 25.05 -20.79
N LEU A 991 11.96 24.28 -20.96
CA LEU A 991 12.01 23.22 -21.97
C LEU A 991 12.09 21.83 -21.33
N GLN A 992 11.49 20.83 -21.96
CA GLN A 992 11.66 19.41 -21.63
C GLN A 992 12.31 18.69 -22.80
N LEU A 993 13.62 18.46 -22.72
CA LEU A 993 14.31 17.56 -23.64
C LEU A 993 14.06 16.11 -23.21
N THR A 994 13.33 15.36 -24.03
CA THR A 994 13.17 13.91 -23.85
C THR A 994 14.11 13.18 -24.79
N LEU A 995 14.91 12.26 -24.26
CA LEU A 995 15.85 11.45 -25.03
C LEU A 995 15.13 10.32 -25.78
N SER A 996 15.68 9.91 -26.92
CA SER A 996 15.19 8.80 -27.73
C SER A 996 15.95 7.51 -27.39
N LEU A 997 15.26 6.37 -27.49
CA LEU A 997 15.89 5.06 -27.32
C LEU A 997 16.95 4.75 -28.40
N THR A 998 16.76 5.29 -29.61
CA THR A 998 17.70 5.12 -30.74
C THR A 998 18.03 6.43 -31.43
N ASP A 999 19.17 6.45 -32.12
CA ASP A 999 19.47 7.42 -33.16
C ASP A 999 18.56 7.27 -34.41
N ALA A 1000 18.81 8.09 -35.44
CA ALA A 1000 18.04 8.11 -36.68
C ALA A 1000 18.35 6.91 -37.62
N GLU A 1001 19.48 6.23 -37.39
CA GLU A 1001 19.90 5.02 -38.09
C GLU A 1001 19.36 3.74 -37.42
N GLY A 1002 18.81 3.85 -36.20
CA GLY A 1002 18.23 2.77 -35.41
C GLY A 1002 19.20 2.08 -34.43
N ASN A 1003 20.38 2.66 -34.19
CA ASN A 1003 21.30 2.17 -33.15
C ASN A 1003 20.88 2.75 -31.77
N PRO A 1004 21.15 2.06 -30.65
CA PRO A 1004 20.89 2.61 -29.31
C PRO A 1004 21.58 3.96 -29.09
N THR A 1005 20.86 4.90 -28.50
CA THR A 1005 21.42 6.22 -28.11
C THR A 1005 22.54 6.02 -27.09
N THR A 1006 23.69 6.68 -27.31
CA THR A 1006 24.86 6.55 -26.42
C THR A 1006 24.97 7.71 -25.43
N PRO A 1007 25.63 7.52 -24.28
CA PRO A 1007 25.91 8.60 -23.33
C PRO A 1007 26.54 9.84 -23.95
N ASP A 1008 27.56 9.69 -24.83
CA ASP A 1008 28.21 10.80 -25.51
C ASP A 1008 27.24 11.57 -26.42
N ALA A 1009 26.32 10.87 -27.09
CA ALA A 1009 25.30 11.50 -27.93
C ALA A 1009 24.25 12.24 -27.10
N ALA A 1010 23.79 11.67 -25.99
CA ALA A 1010 22.83 12.29 -25.09
C ALA A 1010 23.42 13.54 -24.41
N VAL A 1011 24.68 13.47 -23.92
CA VAL A 1011 25.43 14.64 -23.42
C VAL A 1011 25.61 15.71 -24.50
N ALA A 1012 25.88 15.33 -25.75
CA ALA A 1012 25.97 16.28 -26.86
C ALA A 1012 24.61 16.93 -27.20
N ALA A 1013 23.49 16.21 -27.11
CA ALA A 1013 22.15 16.74 -27.30
C ALA A 1013 21.79 17.77 -26.22
N VAL A 1014 22.01 17.44 -24.93
CA VAL A 1014 21.80 18.40 -23.83
C VAL A 1014 22.70 19.63 -24.00
N ARG A 1015 23.97 19.47 -24.43
CA ARG A 1015 24.88 20.60 -24.69
C ARG A 1015 24.32 21.54 -25.76
N LYS A 1016 23.84 20.99 -26.89
CA LYS A 1016 23.22 21.80 -27.96
C LYS A 1016 22.02 22.61 -27.46
N VAL A 1017 21.19 22.06 -26.59
CA VAL A 1017 20.05 22.79 -26.01
C VAL A 1017 20.54 23.91 -25.10
N LEU A 1018 21.43 23.61 -24.15
CA LEU A 1018 21.96 24.60 -23.20
C LEU A 1018 22.77 25.72 -23.87
N ASP A 1019 23.48 25.43 -24.96
CA ASP A 1019 24.22 26.42 -25.77
C ASP A 1019 23.29 27.28 -26.66
N ALA A 1020 22.05 26.82 -26.95
CA ALA A 1020 21.14 27.47 -27.89
C ALA A 1020 20.01 28.31 -27.25
N THR A 1021 19.59 27.95 -26.03
CA THR A 1021 18.57 28.69 -25.26
C THR A 1021 19.10 29.18 -23.91
N GLY A 1022 18.57 30.30 -23.44
CA GLY A 1022 18.80 30.79 -22.07
C GLY A 1022 17.87 30.19 -21.01
N LEU A 1023 16.80 29.51 -21.42
CA LEU A 1023 15.77 28.97 -20.52
C LEU A 1023 16.31 27.80 -19.65
N PRO A 1024 15.71 27.56 -18.47
CA PRO A 1024 15.92 26.32 -17.71
C PRO A 1024 15.50 25.07 -18.49
N LEU A 1025 16.01 23.91 -18.07
CA LEU A 1025 15.86 22.66 -18.81
C LEU A 1025 15.51 21.48 -17.89
N VAL A 1026 14.47 20.76 -18.28
CA VAL A 1026 14.14 19.40 -17.84
C VAL A 1026 14.77 18.41 -18.84
N VAL A 1027 15.37 17.32 -18.34
CA VAL A 1027 15.92 16.25 -19.17
C VAL A 1027 15.33 14.91 -18.73
N PHE A 1028 14.56 14.28 -19.62
CA PHE A 1028 13.97 12.96 -19.40
C PHE A 1028 14.66 11.90 -20.26
N GLY A 1029 14.93 10.73 -19.69
CA GLY A 1029 15.36 9.54 -20.43
C GLY A 1029 14.25 8.95 -21.32
N PRO A 1030 14.55 7.92 -22.12
CA PRO A 1030 13.56 7.22 -22.97
C PRO A 1030 12.48 6.44 -22.21
N GLY A 1031 12.55 6.33 -20.87
CA GLY A 1031 11.55 5.66 -20.03
C GLY A 1031 11.81 4.15 -19.90
N GLN A 1032 13.07 3.75 -19.84
CA GLN A 1032 13.50 2.38 -19.58
C GLN A 1032 14.59 2.43 -18.50
N VAL A 1033 14.25 1.96 -17.29
CA VAL A 1033 15.05 1.94 -16.05
C VAL A 1033 16.57 1.87 -16.26
N GLU A 1034 17.06 0.87 -16.99
CA GLU A 1034 18.49 0.62 -17.20
C GLU A 1034 19.14 1.68 -18.11
N ILE A 1035 18.40 2.15 -19.11
CA ILE A 1035 18.86 3.10 -20.16
C ILE A 1035 18.74 4.54 -19.66
N ASP A 1036 17.70 4.86 -18.89
CA ASP A 1036 17.58 6.13 -18.18
C ASP A 1036 18.79 6.31 -17.24
N ASN A 1037 19.19 5.25 -16.53
CA ASN A 1037 20.39 5.23 -15.70
C ASN A 1037 21.69 5.42 -16.51
N GLU A 1038 21.82 4.74 -17.66
CA GLU A 1038 23.01 4.85 -18.52
C GLU A 1038 23.18 6.26 -19.13
N LEU A 1039 22.07 6.94 -19.47
CA LEU A 1039 22.11 8.24 -20.14
C LEU A 1039 22.08 9.43 -19.18
N ILE A 1040 21.30 9.40 -18.09
CA ILE A 1040 21.09 10.55 -17.20
C ILE A 1040 22.30 10.81 -16.29
N VAL A 1041 23.02 9.78 -15.84
CA VAL A 1041 24.19 9.96 -14.95
C VAL A 1041 25.33 10.74 -15.66
N PRO A 1042 25.75 10.39 -16.90
CA PRO A 1042 26.75 11.17 -17.62
C PRO A 1042 26.31 12.61 -17.97
N ILE A 1043 25.01 12.85 -18.14
CA ILE A 1043 24.45 14.21 -18.30
C ILE A 1043 24.62 15.01 -17.01
N SER A 1044 24.20 14.45 -15.88
CA SER A 1044 24.36 15.06 -14.54
C SER A 1044 25.83 15.42 -14.23
N ASP A 1045 26.78 14.53 -14.55
CA ASP A 1045 28.20 14.83 -14.40
C ASP A 1045 28.70 15.92 -15.38
N ALA A 1046 28.22 15.94 -16.61
CA ALA A 1046 28.66 16.86 -17.67
C ALA A 1046 28.11 18.29 -17.57
N PHE A 1047 27.08 18.52 -16.74
CA PHE A 1047 26.38 19.80 -16.56
C PHE A 1047 26.21 20.22 -15.09
N LYS A 1048 27.07 19.69 -14.21
CA LYS A 1048 27.16 20.04 -12.79
C LYS A 1048 27.00 21.55 -12.54
N GLY A 1049 26.00 21.91 -11.74
CA GLY A 1049 25.69 23.30 -11.37
C GLY A 1049 24.54 23.96 -12.14
N GLU A 1050 24.12 23.43 -13.30
CA GLU A 1050 23.03 24.02 -14.10
C GLU A 1050 21.63 23.99 -13.44
N ARG A 1051 21.45 23.24 -12.33
CA ARG A 1051 20.14 22.96 -11.71
C ARG A 1051 19.07 22.46 -12.71
N LEU A 1052 19.49 21.61 -13.66
CA LEU A 1052 18.60 20.79 -14.48
C LEU A 1052 17.59 20.02 -13.60
N LEU A 1053 16.40 19.77 -14.13
CA LEU A 1053 15.44 18.80 -13.57
C LEU A 1053 15.62 17.46 -14.31
N LEU A 1054 16.05 16.41 -13.61
CA LEU A 1054 16.38 15.12 -14.20
C LEU A 1054 15.29 14.08 -13.97
N GLY A 1055 14.96 13.31 -15.00
CA GLY A 1055 13.95 12.25 -14.93
C GLY A 1055 14.18 11.13 -15.96
N LEU A 1056 13.37 10.09 -15.96
CA LEU A 1056 12.27 9.83 -15.02
C LEU A 1056 12.83 9.15 -13.77
N CYS A 1057 12.58 9.68 -12.57
CA CYS A 1057 12.83 8.91 -11.35
C CYS A 1057 11.56 8.13 -11.00
N GLU A 1058 11.67 6.81 -10.96
CA GLU A 1058 10.65 5.86 -10.51
C GLU A 1058 11.26 5.00 -9.38
N ASP A 1059 10.44 4.28 -8.61
CA ASP A 1059 10.86 3.32 -7.56
C ASP A 1059 12.06 2.42 -7.95
N LYS A 1060 12.13 2.01 -9.22
CA LYS A 1060 13.17 1.10 -9.75
C LYS A 1060 14.51 1.78 -10.06
N ASN A 1061 14.55 3.09 -10.32
CA ASN A 1061 15.75 3.78 -10.81
C ASN A 1061 16.14 5.04 -10.02
N TYR A 1062 15.27 5.57 -9.14
CA TYR A 1062 15.50 6.83 -8.43
C TYR A 1062 16.86 6.85 -7.73
N ARG A 1063 17.29 5.73 -7.13
CA ARG A 1063 18.59 5.58 -6.45
C ARG A 1063 19.76 6.12 -7.27
N THR A 1064 19.83 5.73 -8.54
CA THR A 1064 20.94 6.08 -9.44
C THR A 1064 20.88 7.55 -9.85
N ILE A 1065 19.69 8.03 -10.26
CA ILE A 1065 19.49 9.40 -10.75
C ILE A 1065 19.62 10.39 -9.59
N VAL A 1066 19.02 10.11 -8.43
CA VAL A 1066 19.09 10.94 -7.21
C VAL A 1066 20.50 11.04 -6.68
N ALA A 1067 21.26 9.94 -6.61
CA ALA A 1067 22.66 9.99 -6.15
C ALA A 1067 23.51 10.91 -7.04
N SER A 1068 23.34 10.81 -8.37
CA SER A 1068 24.04 11.67 -9.32
C SER A 1068 23.55 13.13 -9.24
N ALA A 1069 22.23 13.36 -9.20
CA ALA A 1069 21.63 14.68 -9.08
C ALA A 1069 22.04 15.38 -7.79
N MET A 1070 22.06 14.67 -6.66
CA MET A 1070 22.56 15.15 -5.37
C MET A 1070 24.01 15.59 -5.49
N ALA A 1071 24.89 14.74 -6.02
CA ALA A 1071 26.32 15.02 -6.18
C ALA A 1071 26.62 16.22 -7.10
N ASN A 1072 25.75 16.50 -8.08
CA ASN A 1072 25.97 17.51 -9.12
C ASN A 1072 25.10 18.78 -9.02
N GLY A 1073 24.19 18.85 -8.04
CA GLY A 1073 23.38 20.04 -7.78
C GLY A 1073 22.09 20.14 -8.60
N HIS A 1074 21.58 19.03 -9.12
CA HIS A 1074 20.36 18.96 -9.93
C HIS A 1074 19.10 18.70 -9.10
N LEU A 1075 17.94 18.90 -9.71
CA LEU A 1075 16.63 18.51 -9.20
C LEU A 1075 16.22 17.17 -9.81
N VAL A 1076 15.21 16.51 -9.25
CA VAL A 1076 14.62 15.28 -9.82
C VAL A 1076 13.12 15.38 -10.03
N ASN A 1077 12.65 14.78 -11.12
CA ASN A 1077 11.24 14.52 -11.43
C ASN A 1077 10.87 13.14 -10.87
N ALA A 1078 10.02 13.13 -9.84
CA ALA A 1078 9.55 11.95 -9.13
C ALA A 1078 8.26 11.44 -9.78
N ARG A 1079 8.39 10.55 -10.79
CA ARG A 1079 7.27 10.06 -11.60
C ARG A 1079 6.68 8.78 -11.04
N THR A 1080 5.36 8.78 -10.92
CA THR A 1080 4.57 7.67 -10.37
C THR A 1080 3.30 7.47 -11.21
N ALA A 1081 2.75 6.25 -11.18
CA ALA A 1081 1.37 6.06 -11.64
C ALA A 1081 0.41 6.87 -10.74
N MET A 1082 -0.74 7.24 -11.30
CA MET A 1082 -1.82 8.00 -10.63
C MET A 1082 -2.28 7.38 -9.30
N ASP A 1083 -1.56 7.63 -8.22
CA ASP A 1083 -1.90 7.21 -6.86
C ASP A 1083 -1.24 8.15 -5.84
N VAL A 1084 -2.03 8.60 -4.87
CA VAL A 1084 -1.61 9.58 -3.85
C VAL A 1084 -0.53 9.00 -2.92
N ASN A 1085 -0.61 7.71 -2.60
CA ASN A 1085 0.34 7.02 -1.74
C ASN A 1085 1.64 6.72 -2.47
N LEU A 1086 1.59 6.31 -3.75
CA LEU A 1086 2.81 6.09 -4.54
C LEU A 1086 3.60 7.39 -4.73
N ALA A 1087 2.94 8.49 -5.08
CA ALA A 1087 3.58 9.80 -5.22
C ALA A 1087 4.25 10.25 -3.91
N LYS A 1088 3.54 10.13 -2.78
CA LYS A 1088 4.07 10.38 -1.43
C LYS A 1088 5.24 9.45 -1.08
N GLN A 1089 5.12 8.15 -1.36
CA GLN A 1089 6.15 7.14 -1.10
C GLN A 1089 7.42 7.44 -1.89
N LEU A 1090 7.32 7.82 -3.16
CA LEU A 1090 8.50 8.16 -3.96
C LEU A 1090 9.17 9.46 -3.47
N ASN A 1091 8.40 10.47 -3.05
CA ASN A 1091 8.97 11.67 -2.43
C ASN A 1091 9.72 11.34 -1.12
N ILE A 1092 9.20 10.43 -0.30
CA ILE A 1092 9.89 9.90 0.90
C ILE A 1092 11.18 9.19 0.49
N LEU A 1093 11.12 8.21 -0.41
CA LEU A 1093 12.28 7.42 -0.85
C LEU A 1093 13.41 8.30 -1.45
N ILE A 1094 13.05 9.37 -2.16
CA ILE A 1094 14.01 10.35 -2.70
C ILE A 1094 14.59 11.24 -1.60
N SER A 1095 13.77 11.64 -0.61
CA SER A 1095 14.20 12.43 0.55
C SER A 1095 15.13 11.65 1.48
N ASP A 1096 14.87 10.36 1.70
CA ASP A 1096 15.66 9.49 2.58
C ASP A 1096 17.09 9.27 2.05
N MET A 1097 17.30 9.43 0.74
CA MET A 1097 18.65 9.50 0.14
C MET A 1097 19.43 10.78 0.46
N GLY A 1098 18.82 11.72 1.18
CA GLY A 1098 19.41 13.02 1.52
C GLY A 1098 19.28 14.09 0.43
N LEU A 1099 18.44 13.87 -0.61
CA LEU A 1099 18.10 14.94 -1.55
C LEU A 1099 17.04 15.85 -0.90
N PRO A 1100 17.32 17.16 -0.73
CA PRO A 1100 16.36 18.09 -0.13
C PRO A 1100 15.00 18.12 -0.84
N LEU A 1101 13.92 18.25 -0.07
CA LEU A 1101 12.54 18.36 -0.58
C LEU A 1101 12.32 19.57 -1.51
N ASP A 1102 13.19 20.60 -1.46
CA ASP A 1102 13.19 21.76 -2.36
C ASP A 1102 13.92 21.50 -3.70
N ARG A 1103 14.25 20.24 -3.98
CA ARG A 1103 14.84 19.74 -5.23
C ARG A 1103 14.04 18.57 -5.85
N ILE A 1104 12.83 18.32 -5.37
CA ILE A 1104 11.92 17.27 -5.88
C ILE A 1104 10.71 17.94 -6.53
N ILE A 1105 10.47 17.65 -7.81
CA ILE A 1105 9.22 17.96 -8.51
C ILE A 1105 8.43 16.66 -8.65
N MET A 1106 7.18 16.66 -8.19
CA MET A 1106 6.31 15.49 -8.19
C MET A 1106 5.60 15.35 -9.55
N ASP A 1107 5.48 14.13 -10.05
CA ASP A 1107 4.79 13.80 -11.31
C ASP A 1107 3.88 12.60 -11.06
N PRO A 1108 2.60 12.82 -10.74
CA PRO A 1108 1.62 11.74 -10.52
C PRO A 1108 1.13 11.12 -11.84
N THR A 1109 1.74 11.47 -12.98
CA THR A 1109 1.23 11.32 -14.35
C THR A 1109 -0.13 11.97 -14.60
N THR A 1110 -0.50 12.07 -15.88
CA THR A 1110 -1.84 12.51 -16.32
C THR A 1110 -2.33 11.62 -17.46
N GLY A 1111 -3.63 11.69 -17.75
CA GLY A 1111 -4.19 11.27 -19.03
C GLY A 1111 -4.50 12.49 -19.90
N ALA A 1112 -5.00 12.25 -21.10
CA ALA A 1112 -5.66 13.26 -21.92
C ALA A 1112 -7.16 13.30 -21.59
N LEU A 1113 -7.85 14.41 -21.85
CA LEU A 1113 -9.31 14.51 -21.74
C LEU A 1113 -9.99 13.30 -22.42
N GLY A 1114 -10.90 12.62 -21.71
CA GLY A 1114 -11.57 11.39 -22.17
C GLY A 1114 -10.74 10.10 -22.08
N TYR A 1115 -9.49 10.15 -21.59
CA TYR A 1115 -8.57 9.02 -21.48
C TYR A 1115 -8.00 8.89 -20.06
N GLY A 1116 -8.88 8.69 -19.07
CA GLY A 1116 -8.50 8.57 -17.65
C GLY A 1116 -8.14 9.92 -17.00
N PHE A 1117 -8.54 11.02 -17.63
CA PHE A 1117 -8.28 12.39 -17.17
C PHE A 1117 -8.83 12.64 -15.76
N GLU A 1118 -10.04 12.18 -15.53
CA GLU A 1118 -10.86 12.40 -14.34
C GLU A 1118 -10.18 11.79 -13.11
N TYR A 1119 -9.54 10.63 -13.29
CA TYR A 1119 -8.76 9.97 -12.25
C TYR A 1119 -7.44 10.70 -11.97
N GLY A 1120 -6.73 11.16 -13.00
CA GLY A 1120 -5.52 12.00 -12.85
C GLY A 1120 -5.81 13.32 -12.11
N TYR A 1121 -6.85 14.05 -12.54
CA TYR A 1121 -7.37 15.25 -11.88
C TYR A 1121 -7.64 14.97 -10.39
N SER A 1122 -8.41 13.91 -10.10
CA SER A 1122 -8.76 13.52 -8.73
C SER A 1122 -7.55 13.10 -7.88
N VAL A 1123 -6.46 12.60 -8.48
CA VAL A 1123 -5.21 12.30 -7.75
C VAL A 1123 -4.43 13.59 -7.46
N MET A 1124 -4.32 14.49 -8.43
CA MET A 1124 -3.66 15.79 -8.27
C MET A 1124 -4.36 16.69 -7.26
N GLU A 1125 -5.68 16.77 -7.30
CA GLU A 1125 -6.48 17.53 -6.33
C GLU A 1125 -6.28 17.01 -4.91
N ARG A 1126 -6.31 15.68 -4.71
CA ARG A 1126 -6.04 15.06 -3.40
C ARG A 1126 -4.59 15.28 -2.93
N LEU A 1127 -3.60 15.24 -3.82
CA LEU A 1127 -2.22 15.61 -3.48
C LEU A 1127 -2.09 17.08 -3.09
N ARG A 1128 -2.80 17.99 -3.76
CA ARG A 1128 -2.82 19.41 -3.41
C ARG A 1128 -3.53 19.67 -2.08
N MET A 1129 -4.66 19.02 -1.82
CA MET A 1129 -5.35 19.10 -0.53
C MET A 1129 -4.48 18.56 0.61
N ALA A 1130 -3.81 17.42 0.43
CA ALA A 1130 -2.88 16.87 1.42
C ALA A 1130 -1.72 17.85 1.74
N ALA A 1131 -1.15 18.49 0.72
CA ALA A 1131 -0.09 19.49 0.89
C ALA A 1131 -0.54 20.70 1.75
N LEU A 1132 -1.78 21.15 1.51
CA LEU A 1132 -2.43 22.25 2.22
C LEU A 1132 -2.96 21.85 3.61
N GLN A 1133 -3.11 20.55 3.87
CA GLN A 1133 -3.36 19.95 5.19
C GLN A 1133 -2.06 19.60 5.95
N ASP A 1134 -0.93 20.14 5.48
CA ASP A 1134 0.43 20.00 6.04
C ASP A 1134 1.09 18.62 5.93
N ASP A 1135 0.67 17.79 4.96
CA ASP A 1135 1.42 16.59 4.59
C ASP A 1135 2.70 16.96 3.83
N SER A 1136 3.78 17.16 4.60
CA SER A 1136 5.09 17.61 4.13
C SER A 1136 5.73 16.83 2.96
N MET A 1137 5.26 15.61 2.69
CA MET A 1137 5.71 14.70 1.62
C MET A 1137 4.82 14.75 0.36
N THR A 1138 3.78 15.58 0.36
CA THR A 1138 3.00 15.94 -0.83
C THR A 1138 3.11 17.42 -1.19
N GLN A 1139 3.75 18.24 -0.34
CA GLN A 1139 4.01 19.67 -0.55
C GLN A 1139 4.95 20.02 -1.73
N GLN A 1140 5.29 19.06 -2.59
CA GLN A 1140 6.08 19.27 -3.78
C GLN A 1140 5.23 19.92 -4.90
N PRO A 1141 5.82 20.79 -5.75
CA PRO A 1141 5.18 21.25 -6.98
C PRO A 1141 4.91 20.07 -7.93
N MET A 1142 3.83 20.15 -8.71
CA MET A 1142 3.42 19.11 -9.65
C MET A 1142 3.78 19.46 -11.11
N LEU A 1143 4.45 18.54 -11.81
CA LEU A 1143 4.69 18.58 -13.25
C LEU A 1143 3.93 17.44 -13.92
N VAL A 1144 3.23 17.74 -15.02
CA VAL A 1144 2.52 16.75 -15.84
C VAL A 1144 2.72 17.01 -17.34
N THR A 1145 2.57 15.97 -18.16
CA THR A 1145 2.90 15.97 -19.60
C THR A 1145 1.67 15.87 -20.53
N PRO A 1146 0.67 16.78 -20.45
CA PRO A 1146 -0.55 16.66 -21.27
C PRO A 1146 -0.29 16.70 -22.79
N GLY A 1147 0.83 17.28 -23.26
CA GLY A 1147 1.24 17.17 -24.66
C GLY A 1147 1.66 15.75 -25.08
N GLU A 1148 2.26 14.97 -24.16
CA GLU A 1148 2.54 13.55 -24.38
C GLU A 1148 1.24 12.75 -24.55
N GLU A 1149 0.29 13.00 -23.65
CA GLU A 1149 -0.98 12.29 -23.58
C GLU A 1149 -1.95 12.68 -24.70
N CYS A 1150 -2.10 13.97 -24.98
CA CYS A 1150 -3.07 14.43 -25.98
C CYS A 1150 -2.64 14.00 -27.39
N TRP A 1151 -1.37 14.14 -27.75
CA TRP A 1151 -0.93 13.90 -29.13
C TRP A 1151 -0.73 12.40 -29.48
N LYS A 1152 -0.96 11.48 -28.53
CA LYS A 1152 -1.13 10.04 -28.81
C LYS A 1152 -2.60 9.59 -28.95
N THR A 1153 -3.58 10.45 -28.64
CA THR A 1153 -5.03 10.15 -28.80
C THR A 1153 -5.45 10.01 -30.27
N LYS A 1154 -6.62 9.39 -30.51
CA LYS A 1154 -7.20 9.19 -31.85
C LYS A 1154 -7.59 10.54 -32.48
N GLU A 1155 -8.08 11.45 -31.65
CA GLU A 1155 -8.60 12.78 -31.97
C GLU A 1155 -7.48 13.66 -32.51
N ALA A 1156 -6.30 13.62 -31.86
CA ALA A 1156 -5.12 14.41 -32.23
C ALA A 1156 -4.22 13.75 -33.29
N LYS A 1157 -4.24 12.42 -33.41
CA LYS A 1157 -3.32 11.65 -34.28
C LYS A 1157 -3.93 11.16 -35.60
N VAL A 1158 -5.26 11.09 -35.73
CA VAL A 1158 -5.92 10.49 -36.90
C VAL A 1158 -6.72 11.51 -37.72
N GLY A 1159 -6.13 11.99 -38.81
CA GLY A 1159 -6.76 12.95 -39.73
C GLY A 1159 -7.68 12.36 -40.82
N THR A 1160 -7.76 11.04 -40.97
CA THR A 1160 -8.50 10.38 -42.08
C THR A 1160 -9.39 9.25 -41.57
N ASN A 1161 -10.48 8.96 -42.29
CA ASN A 1161 -11.51 7.97 -41.92
C ASN A 1161 -12.19 8.23 -40.55
N VAL A 1162 -12.13 9.46 -40.05
CA VAL A 1162 -12.89 9.93 -38.88
C VAL A 1162 -14.25 10.54 -39.30
N PRO A 1163 -15.25 10.59 -38.40
CA PRO A 1163 -16.54 11.25 -38.69
C PRO A 1163 -16.39 12.74 -39.02
N GLU A 1164 -17.21 13.25 -39.93
CA GLU A 1164 -17.27 14.70 -40.26
C GLU A 1164 -17.66 15.56 -39.04
N SER A 1165 -18.42 14.99 -38.10
CA SER A 1165 -18.80 15.63 -36.83
C SER A 1165 -17.61 15.90 -35.89
N TRP A 1166 -16.42 15.34 -36.13
CA TRP A 1166 -15.22 15.62 -35.35
C TRP A 1166 -14.56 16.96 -35.72
N GLY A 1167 -15.06 17.67 -36.73
CA GLY A 1167 -14.54 18.97 -37.14
C GLY A 1167 -13.12 18.93 -37.70
N ASP A 1168 -12.49 20.10 -37.84
CA ASP A 1168 -11.13 20.21 -38.36
C ASP A 1168 -10.11 19.51 -37.44
N TRP A 1169 -9.16 18.80 -38.06
CA TRP A 1169 -8.18 18.01 -37.33
C TRP A 1169 -7.16 18.89 -36.58
N LEU A 1170 -6.71 20.01 -37.15
CA LEU A 1170 -5.77 20.89 -36.46
C LEU A 1170 -6.45 21.62 -35.31
N GLU A 1171 -7.64 22.20 -35.57
CA GLU A 1171 -8.40 22.93 -34.55
C GLU A 1171 -8.77 22.04 -33.35
N ARG A 1172 -9.25 20.82 -33.57
CA ARG A 1172 -9.57 19.91 -32.45
C ARG A 1172 -8.34 19.42 -31.71
N SER A 1173 -7.22 19.14 -32.39
CA SER A 1173 -5.99 18.64 -31.73
C SER A 1173 -5.42 19.68 -30.76
N ILE A 1174 -5.32 20.92 -31.22
CA ILE A 1174 -4.90 22.08 -30.41
C ILE A 1174 -5.87 22.29 -29.25
N THR A 1175 -7.17 22.17 -29.49
CA THR A 1175 -8.20 22.36 -28.46
C THR A 1175 -8.16 21.26 -27.41
N TRP A 1176 -7.89 20.01 -27.79
CA TRP A 1176 -7.75 18.88 -26.86
C TRP A 1176 -6.58 19.08 -25.88
N GLU A 1177 -5.41 19.46 -26.41
CA GLU A 1177 -4.23 19.78 -25.61
C GLU A 1177 -4.48 21.01 -24.72
N THR A 1178 -5.08 22.07 -25.27
CA THR A 1178 -5.41 23.29 -24.51
C THR A 1178 -6.34 22.98 -23.33
N LEU A 1179 -7.47 22.29 -23.58
CA LEU A 1179 -8.48 22.00 -22.55
C LEU A 1179 -7.92 21.08 -21.45
N THR A 1180 -7.22 20.00 -21.85
CA THR A 1180 -6.54 19.10 -20.91
C THR A 1180 -5.57 19.88 -20.02
N SER A 1181 -4.81 20.81 -20.59
CA SER A 1181 -3.80 21.58 -19.86
C SER A 1181 -4.38 22.59 -18.88
N VAL A 1182 -5.45 23.31 -19.26
CA VAL A 1182 -6.13 24.26 -18.37
C VAL A 1182 -6.76 23.53 -17.18
N MET A 1183 -7.48 22.43 -17.41
CA MET A 1183 -8.09 21.66 -16.33
C MET A 1183 -7.05 21.01 -15.39
N LEU A 1184 -5.86 20.62 -15.88
CA LEU A 1184 -4.78 20.13 -14.99
C LEU A 1184 -4.19 21.25 -14.12
N ILE A 1185 -4.17 22.49 -14.61
CA ILE A 1185 -3.77 23.65 -13.82
C ILE A 1185 -4.82 23.97 -12.75
N GLU A 1186 -6.11 23.83 -13.06
CA GLU A 1186 -7.20 23.91 -12.06
C GLU A 1186 -7.10 22.81 -10.99
N ALA A 1187 -6.69 21.58 -11.36
CA ALA A 1187 -6.34 20.51 -10.41
C ALA A 1187 -5.04 20.76 -9.63
N GLY A 1188 -4.27 21.78 -10.01
CA GLY A 1188 -3.07 22.24 -9.30
C GLY A 1188 -1.73 21.94 -9.95
N ALA A 1189 -1.65 21.66 -11.26
CA ALA A 1189 -0.37 21.58 -11.96
C ALA A 1189 0.43 22.89 -11.85
N ASP A 1190 1.67 22.82 -11.36
CA ASP A 1190 2.62 23.93 -11.39
C ASP A 1190 3.33 24.04 -12.75
N VAL A 1191 3.53 22.89 -13.43
CA VAL A 1191 4.15 22.81 -14.76
C VAL A 1191 3.31 21.91 -15.66
N VAL A 1192 2.98 22.40 -16.86
CA VAL A 1192 2.40 21.59 -17.95
C VAL A 1192 3.35 21.56 -19.15
N THR A 1193 3.75 20.36 -19.59
CA THR A 1193 4.53 20.20 -20.82
C THR A 1193 3.64 19.95 -22.03
N LEU A 1194 3.73 20.83 -23.03
CA LEU A 1194 2.94 20.81 -24.27
C LEU A 1194 3.83 20.49 -25.49
N ARG A 1195 3.21 20.20 -26.64
CA ARG A 1195 3.88 19.96 -27.92
C ARG A 1195 3.56 20.99 -29.01
N HIS A 1196 2.50 21.78 -28.92
CA HIS A 1196 2.08 22.71 -30.00
C HIS A 1196 2.13 24.21 -29.58
N PRO A 1197 2.74 25.11 -30.38
CA PRO A 1197 2.84 26.55 -30.08
C PRO A 1197 1.50 27.25 -29.84
N GLU A 1198 0.50 27.03 -30.69
CA GLU A 1198 -0.85 27.60 -30.50
C GLU A 1198 -1.54 27.09 -29.22
N SER A 1199 -1.33 25.83 -28.79
CA SER A 1199 -1.85 25.33 -27.51
C SER A 1199 -1.20 26.03 -26.33
N LEU A 1200 0.11 26.28 -26.38
CA LEU A 1200 0.82 27.12 -25.42
C LEU A 1200 0.23 28.53 -25.39
N ARG A 1201 0.01 29.16 -26.55
CA ARG A 1201 -0.56 30.52 -26.62
C ARG A 1201 -1.98 30.58 -26.02
N ARG A 1202 -2.82 29.57 -26.25
CA ARG A 1202 -4.18 29.48 -25.68
C ARG A 1202 -4.13 29.23 -24.17
N THR A 1203 -3.33 28.26 -23.72
CA THR A 1203 -3.16 27.93 -22.30
C THR A 1203 -2.58 29.11 -21.53
N ARG A 1204 -1.66 29.88 -22.12
CA ARG A 1204 -1.14 31.13 -21.55
C ARG A 1204 -2.24 32.15 -21.29
N VAL A 1205 -3.10 32.41 -22.26
CA VAL A 1205 -4.22 33.35 -22.11
C VAL A 1205 -5.18 32.88 -21.00
N ALA A 1206 -5.44 31.58 -20.88
CA ALA A 1206 -6.25 31.05 -19.78
C ALA A 1206 -5.59 31.25 -18.41
N ILE A 1207 -4.28 31.00 -18.27
CA ILE A 1207 -3.54 31.28 -17.03
C ILE A 1207 -3.57 32.78 -16.69
N ASP A 1208 -3.32 33.65 -17.68
CA ASP A 1208 -3.27 35.10 -17.46
C ASP A 1208 -4.66 35.68 -17.08
N ASP A 1209 -5.75 35.06 -17.53
CA ASP A 1209 -7.15 35.41 -17.18
C ASP A 1209 -7.53 34.87 -15.80
N LEU A 1210 -7.25 33.59 -15.50
CA LEU A 1210 -7.51 32.94 -14.21
C LEU A 1210 -6.67 33.52 -13.06
N MET A 1211 -5.50 34.09 -13.34
CA MET A 1211 -4.66 34.82 -12.37
C MET A 1211 -5.00 36.31 -12.24
N SER A 1212 -6.05 36.80 -12.91
CA SER A 1212 -6.48 38.21 -12.83
C SER A 1212 -7.40 38.46 -11.62
N LYS A 1213 -7.26 39.64 -10.97
CA LYS A 1213 -7.90 40.00 -9.69
C LYS A 1213 -8.64 41.33 -9.74
#